data_AF-A0A7C3W9I5-F1
#
_entry.id   AF-A0A7C3W9I5-F1
#
_cell.length_a   1.000
_cell.length_b   1.000
_cell.length_c   1.000
_cell.angle_alpha   90.00
_cell.angle_beta   90.00
_cell.angle_gamma   90.00
#
_symmetry.space_group_name_H-M   'P 1'
#
loop_
_entity.id
_entity.type
_entity.pdbx_description
1 polymer ?
#
loop_
_entity_poly.entity_id
_entity_poly.type
_entity_poly.pdbx_seq_one_letter_code
_entity_poly.pdbx_strand_id
1 'polypeptide(L)'
;MTRKMITADGNEATAYVAHHVSEVIAIYPITPSSPMGEWADAWSAQRKPNIWGTVPLVIEMQSEGGAAGAVHGALQTGSLCTTFTASQGLLLMIPNMFKIAGELTPTVFHVSARTLATHALSIFGDHSDVMAARSTGFALLASSSVQEAQDMAMIAHSATLKTRVPFLHFFDGFRTSHEINKIEQLTLDDMRAMIDDDLVRAHRERAMSPDRPILRGTAQNPDVFFQAREAINSFYLACPGVVQETMDRFARLVGRQYHLFDYSGAPDAERVIVVMGSGAVTACETAQYLMERGEKVGVVTVHLYRPFSVAHFLQALPPTTKVIAVLDRTKEPGAAGEPLYTDVVTAVAEGMAQGIAPFEKVPRIIGGRYGLSSKEFTPAMVKGVFDEMRKEQPKNHFTVGITDDVTHTSIEYDPSFDIEGEDTVRAVFFGLGSDGTVGANHNSIRIIGEETDNYAQGYFVYDSRKAGTITISHLRFGPRPIRAPYLINKASFVACHQFPFLERFDMLKYAMPGAVFLLNSIYGPDEVWDHLPREVQQDIINKHLHFYVIDAYEVARRTGMGGRINTIMQTCFFAISGVLPREQAIAAIKETIRKTYGKRGEEVVQRNFNAVDQALANLYEVRVPDKVTSTFTRRPPMPPEAPEFVREVLGAIVAGEGDRLPVSAMPVDGTFPTATTRYEKRNIALEIPVWEPDICIQCGKCVMVCPHAVIRAKIYDPSYLVKAPPTFRSTAAKFKEVPKDMRYTLQVAPEDCTGCALCVEACPAKDKTQSGRKAINMAPQPPIRAQERQNWEFFLSLPEVDHDRFHFNMVKNVQLLQPLFEFSGACAGCGETPYLKLMSQLFGDRVIAANATGCSSIYGGNLPTTPWAVNAEGRGPTWSNSLFEDNAEFGLGMRLTLDKQQQYARELLPQFAAQVGEQLVDEILNADQSDEMDIRKQRERVALLKQRLQESTHPRARDLLALADVLVRKSVWIIGGDGWAYDIGYGGLDHVLATGRDVNIL
;
A
#
# COMPACT_ATOMS: atom_id res chain seq x y z
N MET A 1 -32.78 -15.03 19.79
CA MET A 1 -31.48 -15.37 20.40
C MET A 1 -30.66 -14.08 20.48
N THR A 2 -29.87 -13.88 21.53
CA THR A 2 -29.06 -12.67 21.69
C THR A 2 -27.76 -12.83 20.92
N ARG A 3 -27.52 -12.00 19.90
CA ARG A 3 -26.26 -12.01 19.13
C ARG A 3 -25.17 -11.26 19.88
N LYS A 4 -23.91 -11.62 19.61
CA LYS A 4 -22.75 -11.03 20.26
C LYS A 4 -22.29 -9.79 19.49
N MET A 5 -22.08 -8.68 20.18
CA MET A 5 -21.31 -7.56 19.65
C MET A 5 -19.82 -7.87 19.70
N ILE A 6 -19.11 -7.72 18.59
CA ILE A 6 -17.67 -7.94 18.49
C ILE A 6 -17.00 -6.77 17.78
N THR A 7 -15.70 -6.62 17.97
CA THR A 7 -14.88 -5.66 17.20
C THR A 7 -14.05 -6.40 16.16
N ALA A 8 -14.40 -6.25 14.89
CA ALA A 8 -13.77 -6.95 13.76
C ALA A 8 -13.55 -6.01 12.57
N ASP A 9 -12.70 -6.40 11.64
CA ASP A 9 -12.59 -5.76 10.33
C ASP A 9 -13.43 -6.49 9.27
N GLY A 10 -13.56 -5.89 8.07
CA GLY A 10 -14.36 -6.46 6.98
C GLY A 10 -13.84 -7.82 6.49
N ASN A 11 -12.53 -8.05 6.57
CA ASN A 11 -11.91 -9.32 6.20
C ASN A 11 -12.28 -10.42 7.22
N GLU A 12 -12.10 -10.19 8.52
CA GLU A 12 -12.46 -11.14 9.59
C GLU A 12 -13.96 -11.47 9.55
N ALA A 13 -14.81 -10.45 9.37
CA ALA A 13 -16.25 -10.59 9.32
C ALA A 13 -16.73 -11.43 8.11
N THR A 14 -16.12 -11.21 6.93
CA THR A 14 -16.43 -11.99 5.72
C THR A 14 -15.90 -13.42 5.81
N ALA A 15 -14.64 -13.58 6.22
CA ALA A 15 -14.00 -14.89 6.36
C ALA A 15 -14.78 -15.76 7.35
N TYR A 16 -15.30 -15.16 8.44
CA TYR A 16 -16.10 -15.86 9.43
C TYR A 16 -17.32 -16.53 8.78
N VAL A 17 -18.06 -15.84 7.92
CA VAL A 17 -19.17 -16.47 7.18
C VAL A 17 -18.64 -17.52 6.21
N ALA A 18 -17.69 -17.16 5.35
CA ALA A 18 -17.16 -18.01 4.30
C ALA A 18 -16.63 -19.35 4.82
N HIS A 19 -15.90 -19.34 5.94
CA HIS A 19 -15.39 -20.53 6.62
C HIS A 19 -16.52 -21.45 7.08
N HIS A 20 -17.54 -20.89 7.72
CA HIS A 20 -18.60 -21.71 8.33
C HIS A 20 -19.62 -22.25 7.31
N VAL A 21 -19.63 -21.76 6.07
CA VAL A 21 -20.56 -22.22 5.02
C VAL A 21 -19.86 -22.87 3.81
N SER A 22 -18.55 -23.15 3.91
CA SER A 22 -17.78 -23.81 2.85
C SER A 22 -17.16 -25.12 3.32
N GLU A 23 -16.83 -26.00 2.37
CA GLU A 23 -16.12 -27.27 2.59
C GLU A 23 -14.67 -27.19 2.09
N VAL A 24 -14.45 -26.50 0.96
CA VAL A 24 -13.12 -26.29 0.36
C VAL A 24 -12.87 -24.81 0.16
N ILE A 25 -11.68 -24.34 0.50
CA ILE A 25 -11.26 -22.94 0.37
C ILE A 25 -9.89 -22.93 -0.32
N ALA A 26 -9.87 -22.64 -1.63
CA ALA A 26 -8.62 -22.52 -2.38
C ALA A 26 -8.18 -21.06 -2.44
N ILE A 27 -6.94 -20.77 -2.08
CA ILE A 27 -6.45 -19.40 -1.85
C ILE A 27 -5.12 -19.13 -2.55
N TYR A 28 -4.81 -17.84 -2.71
CA TYR A 28 -3.47 -17.31 -2.96
C TYR A 28 -3.37 -15.92 -2.33
N PRO A 29 -2.26 -15.54 -1.67
CA PRO A 29 -2.18 -14.30 -0.92
C PRO A 29 -2.00 -13.07 -1.82
N ILE A 30 -2.94 -12.14 -1.75
CA ILE A 30 -2.81 -10.80 -2.35
C ILE A 30 -3.42 -9.74 -1.44
N THR A 31 -2.68 -8.65 -1.18
CA THR A 31 -3.20 -7.51 -0.40
C THR A 31 -4.35 -6.83 -1.15
N PRO A 32 -5.45 -6.40 -0.49
CA PRO A 32 -5.77 -6.51 0.93
C PRO A 32 -6.68 -7.71 1.29
N SER A 33 -6.75 -8.76 0.48
CA SER A 33 -7.62 -9.94 0.73
C SER A 33 -6.94 -11.06 1.51
N SER A 34 -5.60 -11.10 1.58
CA SER A 34 -4.84 -12.13 2.31
C SER A 34 -5.36 -12.45 3.71
N PRO A 35 -5.74 -11.46 4.55
CA PRO A 35 -6.24 -11.76 5.91
C PRO A 35 -7.46 -12.69 5.93
N MET A 36 -8.30 -12.71 4.90
CA MET A 36 -9.43 -13.65 4.84
C MET A 36 -8.97 -15.11 4.73
N GLY A 37 -7.96 -15.38 3.89
CA GLY A 37 -7.35 -16.70 3.75
C GLY A 37 -6.63 -17.13 5.03
N GLU A 38 -5.89 -16.21 5.65
CA GLU A 38 -5.20 -16.45 6.92
C GLU A 38 -6.16 -16.79 8.07
N TRP A 39 -7.31 -16.11 8.17
CA TRP A 39 -8.34 -16.43 9.16
C TRP A 39 -8.95 -17.81 8.94
N ALA A 40 -9.31 -18.14 7.69
CA ALA A 40 -9.85 -19.44 7.34
C ALA A 40 -8.86 -20.58 7.63
N ASP A 41 -7.58 -20.39 7.29
CA ASP A 41 -6.52 -21.36 7.60
C ASP A 41 -6.34 -21.54 9.12
N ALA A 42 -6.24 -20.42 9.86
CA ALA A 42 -6.07 -20.46 11.31
C ALA A 42 -7.23 -21.16 12.02
N TRP A 43 -8.47 -20.96 11.57
CA TRP A 43 -9.64 -21.66 12.13
C TRP A 43 -9.70 -23.13 11.74
N SER A 44 -9.28 -23.47 10.52
CA SER A 44 -9.17 -24.87 10.06
C SER A 44 -8.09 -25.63 10.86
N ALA A 45 -6.93 -25.01 11.09
CA ALA A 45 -5.86 -25.55 11.93
C ALA A 45 -6.30 -25.74 13.40
N GLN A 46 -7.18 -24.85 13.90
CA GLN A 46 -7.84 -24.99 15.21
C GLN A 46 -8.98 -26.01 15.23
N ARG A 47 -9.25 -26.70 14.10
CA ARG A 47 -10.34 -27.66 13.91
C ARG A 47 -11.73 -27.07 14.19
N LYS A 48 -11.94 -25.79 13.87
CA LYS A 48 -13.27 -25.18 13.96
C LYS A 48 -14.16 -25.71 12.85
N PRO A 49 -15.26 -26.41 13.17
CA PRO A 49 -16.14 -26.98 12.17
C PRO A 49 -17.00 -25.90 11.51
N ASN A 50 -17.43 -26.18 10.27
CA ASN A 50 -18.49 -25.46 9.58
C ASN A 50 -19.88 -25.88 10.09
N ILE A 51 -20.96 -25.35 9.50
CA ILE A 51 -22.34 -25.62 9.92
C ILE A 51 -22.80 -27.09 9.71
N TRP A 52 -21.99 -27.94 9.05
CA TRP A 52 -22.24 -29.38 8.91
C TRP A 52 -21.35 -30.24 9.82
N GLY A 53 -20.53 -29.63 10.68
CA GLY A 53 -19.69 -30.34 11.65
C GLY A 53 -18.36 -30.85 11.09
N THR A 54 -18.02 -30.54 9.84
CA THR A 54 -16.70 -30.86 9.25
C THR A 54 -15.78 -29.64 9.27
N VAL A 55 -14.48 -29.86 9.29
CA VAL A 55 -13.48 -28.77 9.21
C VAL A 55 -13.26 -28.43 7.73
N PRO A 56 -13.38 -27.16 7.31
CA PRO A 56 -13.04 -26.75 5.95
C PRO A 56 -11.60 -27.10 5.58
N LEU A 57 -11.38 -27.48 4.32
CA LEU A 57 -10.04 -27.71 3.77
C LEU A 57 -9.55 -26.43 3.11
N VAL A 58 -8.52 -25.81 3.69
CA VAL A 58 -7.83 -24.67 3.07
C VAL A 58 -6.61 -25.17 2.30
N ILE A 59 -6.44 -24.70 1.07
CA ILE A 59 -5.29 -25.04 0.23
C ILE A 59 -4.78 -23.81 -0.51
N GLU A 60 -3.47 -23.57 -0.38
CA GLU A 60 -2.76 -22.54 -1.14
C GLU A 60 -2.33 -23.10 -2.50
N MET A 61 -2.56 -22.33 -3.56
CA MET A 61 -2.15 -22.67 -4.92
C MET A 61 -0.91 -21.88 -5.33
N GLN A 62 -0.36 -22.10 -6.51
CA GLN A 62 0.82 -21.36 -7.02
C GLN A 62 0.47 -19.95 -7.54
N SER A 63 -0.81 -19.68 -7.81
CA SER A 63 -1.33 -18.38 -8.25
C SER A 63 -2.84 -18.34 -8.12
N GLU A 64 -3.46 -17.16 -8.25
CA GLU A 64 -4.92 -17.01 -8.28
C GLU A 64 -5.56 -17.74 -9.47
N GLY A 65 -4.87 -17.83 -10.60
CA GLY A 65 -5.32 -18.64 -11.74
C GLY A 65 -5.42 -20.12 -11.37
N GLY A 66 -4.45 -20.62 -10.60
CA GLY A 66 -4.47 -21.96 -10.01
C GLY A 66 -5.59 -22.13 -8.98
N ALA A 67 -5.78 -21.15 -8.08
CA ALA A 67 -6.87 -21.14 -7.11
C ALA A 67 -8.25 -21.19 -7.78
N ALA A 68 -8.49 -20.38 -8.82
CA ALA A 68 -9.75 -20.41 -9.56
C ALA A 68 -9.99 -21.76 -10.27
N GLY A 69 -8.94 -22.39 -10.78
CA GLY A 69 -9.02 -23.74 -11.35
C GLY A 69 -9.34 -24.81 -10.30
N ALA A 70 -8.72 -24.72 -9.12
CA ALA A 70 -9.00 -25.61 -7.99
C ALA A 70 -10.43 -25.46 -7.47
N VAL A 71 -10.92 -24.21 -7.33
CA VAL A 71 -12.33 -23.93 -7.01
C VAL A 71 -13.24 -24.57 -8.06
N HIS A 72 -12.98 -24.32 -9.35
CA HIS A 72 -13.78 -24.89 -10.42
C HIS A 72 -13.84 -26.43 -10.34
N GLY A 73 -12.71 -27.12 -10.16
CA GLY A 73 -12.67 -28.57 -9.99
C GLY A 73 -13.43 -29.10 -8.76
N ALA A 74 -13.28 -28.44 -7.61
CA ALA A 74 -13.98 -28.81 -6.37
C ALA A 74 -15.50 -28.67 -6.52
N LEU A 75 -15.94 -27.61 -7.20
CA LEU A 75 -17.36 -27.38 -7.50
C LEU A 75 -17.93 -28.43 -8.45
N GLN A 76 -17.19 -28.83 -9.49
CA GLN A 76 -17.61 -29.89 -10.41
C GLN A 76 -17.76 -31.26 -9.73
N THR A 77 -17.05 -31.48 -8.63
CA THR A 77 -17.11 -32.71 -7.82
C THR A 77 -18.03 -32.59 -6.61
N GLY A 78 -18.82 -31.51 -6.53
CA GLY A 78 -19.96 -31.38 -5.62
C GLY A 78 -19.65 -30.77 -4.25
N SER A 79 -18.44 -30.27 -4.03
CA SER A 79 -18.11 -29.53 -2.80
C SER A 79 -18.68 -28.11 -2.85
N LEU A 80 -19.04 -27.57 -1.69
CA LEU A 80 -19.23 -26.12 -1.53
C LEU A 80 -17.87 -25.45 -1.37
N CYS A 81 -17.54 -24.56 -2.31
CA CYS A 81 -16.21 -23.98 -2.40
C CYS A 81 -16.27 -22.45 -2.44
N THR A 82 -15.23 -21.79 -1.95
CA THR A 82 -15.04 -20.34 -1.98
C THR A 82 -13.57 -19.97 -2.16
N THR A 83 -13.29 -18.70 -2.41
CA THR A 83 -11.94 -18.14 -2.50
C THR A 83 -11.94 -16.65 -2.13
N PHE A 84 -10.74 -16.12 -1.87
CA PHE A 84 -10.49 -14.72 -1.50
C PHE A 84 -9.47 -14.13 -2.46
N THR A 85 -9.74 -12.98 -3.07
CA THR A 85 -8.81 -12.34 -4.02
C THR A 85 -9.01 -10.82 -4.12
N ALA A 86 -8.18 -10.14 -4.91
CA ALA A 86 -8.26 -8.71 -5.21
C ALA A 86 -7.44 -8.40 -6.48
N SER A 87 -7.70 -7.26 -7.13
CA SER A 87 -6.82 -6.65 -8.15
C SER A 87 -6.32 -7.63 -9.23
N GLN A 88 -5.01 -7.71 -9.43
CA GLN A 88 -4.35 -8.60 -10.38
C GLN A 88 -4.77 -10.06 -10.20
N GLY A 89 -4.95 -10.49 -8.95
CA GLY A 89 -5.39 -11.84 -8.64
C GLY A 89 -6.76 -12.15 -9.23
N LEU A 90 -7.71 -11.21 -9.14
CA LEU A 90 -9.03 -11.38 -9.76
C LEU A 90 -8.94 -11.48 -11.28
N LEU A 91 -8.04 -10.72 -11.93
CA LEU A 91 -7.82 -10.81 -13.37
C LEU A 91 -7.38 -12.21 -13.81
N LEU A 92 -6.51 -12.85 -13.02
CA LEU A 92 -6.06 -14.23 -13.27
C LEU A 92 -7.19 -15.25 -13.08
N MET A 93 -8.24 -14.92 -12.31
CA MET A 93 -9.40 -15.79 -12.11
C MET A 93 -10.46 -15.68 -13.22
N ILE A 94 -10.50 -14.58 -13.99
CA ILE A 94 -11.52 -14.30 -15.01
C ILE A 94 -11.77 -15.48 -15.97
N PRO A 95 -10.75 -16.18 -16.52
CA PRO A 95 -11.00 -17.30 -17.42
C PRO A 95 -11.85 -18.41 -16.79
N ASN A 96 -11.60 -18.76 -15.51
CA ASN A 96 -12.39 -19.75 -14.80
C ASN A 96 -13.76 -19.20 -14.36
N MET A 97 -13.89 -17.89 -14.12
CA MET A 97 -15.20 -17.29 -13.83
C MET A 97 -16.19 -17.49 -14.97
N PHE A 98 -15.77 -17.31 -16.24
CA PHE A 98 -16.64 -17.62 -17.39
C PHE A 98 -17.11 -19.08 -17.40
N LYS A 99 -16.22 -20.02 -17.04
CA LYS A 99 -16.53 -21.45 -16.95
C LYS A 99 -17.52 -21.75 -15.84
N ILE A 100 -17.25 -21.28 -14.62
CA ILE A 100 -18.10 -21.51 -13.45
C ILE A 100 -19.50 -20.93 -13.67
N ALA A 101 -19.62 -19.72 -14.21
CA ALA A 101 -20.90 -19.08 -14.51
C ALA A 101 -21.64 -19.76 -15.67
N GLY A 102 -20.92 -20.15 -16.73
CA GLY A 102 -21.49 -20.87 -17.86
C GLY A 102 -22.02 -22.26 -17.50
N GLU A 103 -21.49 -22.87 -16.44
CA GLU A 103 -21.91 -24.19 -15.96
C GLU A 103 -22.96 -24.11 -14.84
N LEU A 104 -23.41 -22.90 -14.47
CA LEU A 104 -24.43 -22.63 -13.45
C LEU A 104 -24.13 -23.39 -12.14
N THR A 105 -22.94 -23.13 -11.61
CA THR A 105 -22.44 -23.80 -10.41
C THR A 105 -22.35 -22.81 -9.24
N PRO A 106 -23.01 -23.09 -8.10
CA PRO A 106 -23.09 -22.18 -6.97
C PRO A 106 -21.73 -22.03 -6.28
N THR A 107 -21.27 -20.80 -6.10
CA THR A 107 -20.04 -20.44 -5.38
C THR A 107 -20.04 -18.95 -5.07
N VAL A 108 -19.24 -18.54 -4.10
CA VAL A 108 -19.01 -17.11 -3.81
C VAL A 108 -17.52 -16.83 -3.82
N PHE A 109 -17.11 -15.82 -4.59
CA PHE A 109 -15.78 -15.23 -4.56
C PHE A 109 -15.85 -13.97 -3.71
N HIS A 110 -14.97 -13.86 -2.73
CA HIS A 110 -14.93 -12.72 -1.83
C HIS A 110 -13.76 -11.80 -2.20
N VAL A 111 -14.08 -10.56 -2.59
CA VAL A 111 -13.11 -9.63 -3.17
C VAL A 111 -13.00 -8.38 -2.32
N SER A 112 -11.81 -8.10 -1.80
CA SER A 112 -11.50 -6.78 -1.24
C SER A 112 -11.06 -5.87 -2.39
N ALA A 113 -12.03 -5.20 -3.04
CA ALA A 113 -11.87 -4.50 -4.31
C ALA A 113 -10.69 -3.52 -4.27
N ARG A 114 -9.76 -3.67 -5.22
CA ARG A 114 -8.45 -3.01 -5.25
C ARG A 114 -8.09 -2.53 -6.65
N THR A 115 -7.42 -1.38 -6.71
CA THR A 115 -6.88 -0.79 -7.93
C THR A 115 -6.04 -1.77 -8.76
N LEU A 116 -6.28 -1.79 -10.07
CA LEU A 116 -5.41 -2.48 -11.03
C LEU A 116 -4.12 -1.68 -11.32
N ALA A 117 -3.00 -2.38 -11.43
CA ALA A 117 -1.74 -1.81 -11.87
C ALA A 117 -1.87 -1.31 -13.32
N THR A 118 -1.61 -0.01 -13.53
CA THR A 118 -1.71 0.66 -14.84
C THR A 118 -0.42 1.42 -15.16
N HIS A 119 -0.39 2.73 -14.90
CA HIS A 119 0.83 3.54 -14.91
C HIS A 119 1.71 3.29 -13.68
N ALA A 120 1.10 2.76 -12.61
CA ALA A 120 1.75 2.38 -11.36
C ALA A 120 0.94 1.26 -10.68
N LEU A 121 1.61 0.50 -9.81
CA LEU A 121 0.97 -0.40 -8.87
C LEU A 121 0.29 0.42 -7.76
N SER A 122 -0.91 0.00 -7.34
CA SER A 122 -1.49 0.42 -6.07
C SER A 122 -2.03 -0.79 -5.30
N ILE A 123 -1.82 -0.80 -3.99
CA ILE A 123 -2.42 -1.79 -3.09
C ILE A 123 -3.82 -1.38 -2.62
N PHE A 124 -4.20 -0.13 -2.86
CA PHE A 124 -5.36 0.51 -2.25
C PHE A 124 -6.66 0.26 -3.02
N GLY A 125 -7.78 0.58 -2.37
CA GLY A 125 -9.12 0.19 -2.80
C GLY A 125 -9.77 1.10 -3.83
N ASP A 126 -10.23 0.50 -4.93
CA ASP A 126 -11.25 1.01 -5.84
C ASP A 126 -11.92 -0.20 -6.55
N HIS A 127 -12.83 0.04 -7.49
CA HIS A 127 -13.62 -1.02 -8.14
C HIS A 127 -13.07 -1.47 -9.50
N SER A 128 -11.87 -1.05 -9.90
CA SER A 128 -11.33 -1.36 -11.23
C SER A 128 -11.22 -2.86 -11.53
N ASP A 129 -10.89 -3.67 -10.52
CA ASP A 129 -10.82 -5.12 -10.61
C ASP A 129 -12.20 -5.77 -10.77
N VAL A 130 -13.16 -5.42 -9.92
CA VAL A 130 -14.53 -5.95 -9.99
C VAL A 130 -15.20 -5.55 -11.30
N MET A 131 -14.97 -4.31 -11.76
CA MET A 131 -15.51 -3.83 -13.04
C MET A 131 -14.88 -4.55 -14.24
N ALA A 132 -13.64 -5.02 -14.15
CA ALA A 132 -13.03 -5.87 -15.18
C ALA A 132 -13.70 -7.26 -15.28
N ALA A 133 -14.30 -7.76 -14.19
CA ALA A 133 -14.97 -9.05 -14.15
C ALA A 133 -16.48 -9.00 -14.47
N ARG A 134 -17.07 -7.82 -14.74
CA ARG A 134 -18.53 -7.62 -14.88
C ARG A 134 -19.19 -8.40 -16.02
N SER A 135 -18.42 -8.85 -17.01
CA SER A 135 -18.91 -9.60 -18.18
C SER A 135 -18.89 -11.12 -18.01
N THR A 136 -18.31 -11.62 -16.91
CA THR A 136 -18.09 -13.06 -16.69
C THR A 136 -19.38 -13.88 -16.53
N GLY A 137 -20.49 -13.22 -16.16
CA GLY A 137 -21.73 -13.88 -15.73
C GLY A 137 -21.83 -14.10 -14.22
N PHE A 138 -20.85 -13.66 -13.43
CA PHE A 138 -21.03 -13.63 -11.97
C PHE A 138 -22.08 -12.57 -11.59
N ALA A 139 -22.90 -12.88 -10.59
CA ALA A 139 -23.65 -11.86 -9.87
C ALA A 139 -22.66 -11.01 -9.06
N LEU A 140 -22.80 -9.68 -9.07
CA LEU A 140 -21.92 -8.76 -8.36
C LEU A 140 -22.71 -8.14 -7.21
N LEU A 141 -22.32 -8.45 -5.97
CA LEU A 141 -22.98 -7.99 -4.74
C LEU A 141 -22.00 -7.20 -3.88
N ALA A 142 -22.28 -5.91 -3.70
CA ALA A 142 -21.44 -4.96 -2.96
C ALA A 142 -21.86 -4.86 -1.49
N SER A 143 -20.88 -4.59 -0.63
CA SER A 143 -21.07 -4.22 0.78
C SER A 143 -20.47 -2.86 1.07
N SER A 144 -21.20 -2.02 1.81
CA SER A 144 -20.81 -0.64 2.08
C SER A 144 -20.12 -0.45 3.44
N SER A 145 -20.20 -1.44 4.33
CA SER A 145 -19.65 -1.37 5.70
C SER A 145 -19.14 -2.73 6.18
N VAL A 146 -18.43 -2.75 7.32
CA VAL A 146 -17.96 -4.00 7.96
C VAL A 146 -19.12 -4.92 8.33
N GLN A 147 -20.23 -4.36 8.83
CA GLN A 147 -21.44 -5.13 9.13
C GLN A 147 -22.05 -5.73 7.86
N GLU A 148 -22.16 -4.94 6.79
CA GLU A 148 -22.66 -5.42 5.50
C GLU A 148 -21.74 -6.48 4.88
N ALA A 149 -20.42 -6.39 5.06
CA ALA A 149 -19.49 -7.40 4.55
C ALA A 149 -19.80 -8.80 5.10
N GLN A 150 -20.18 -8.90 6.39
CA GLN A 150 -20.68 -10.15 6.98
C GLN A 150 -22.03 -10.56 6.37
N ASP A 151 -22.97 -9.62 6.34
CA ASP A 151 -24.37 -9.92 6.03
C ASP A 151 -24.55 -10.30 4.55
N MET A 152 -23.92 -9.55 3.65
CA MET A 152 -23.93 -9.83 2.21
C MET A 152 -23.12 -11.08 1.86
N ALA A 153 -22.08 -11.43 2.62
CA ALA A 153 -21.45 -12.74 2.46
C ALA A 153 -22.45 -13.86 2.70
N MET A 154 -23.26 -13.77 3.76
CA MET A 154 -24.27 -14.78 4.07
C MET A 154 -25.39 -14.80 3.02
N ILE A 155 -25.86 -13.62 2.59
CA ILE A 155 -26.87 -13.49 1.53
C ILE A 155 -26.35 -14.08 0.21
N ALA A 156 -25.10 -13.81 -0.17
CA ALA A 156 -24.51 -14.36 -1.40
C ALA A 156 -24.44 -15.90 -1.36
N HIS A 157 -23.96 -16.48 -0.25
CA HIS A 157 -23.85 -17.93 -0.08
C HIS A 157 -25.23 -18.63 -0.08
N SER A 158 -26.26 -17.98 0.48
CA SER A 158 -27.62 -18.49 0.42
C SER A 158 -28.24 -18.34 -0.98
N ALA A 159 -28.06 -17.18 -1.62
CA ALA A 159 -28.68 -16.87 -2.91
C ALA A 159 -28.08 -17.71 -4.04
N THR A 160 -26.74 -17.90 -4.05
CA THR A 160 -26.06 -18.67 -5.11
C THR A 160 -26.58 -20.11 -5.21
N LEU A 161 -26.91 -20.75 -4.08
CA LEU A 161 -27.48 -22.10 -4.07
C LEU A 161 -28.84 -22.17 -4.79
N LYS A 162 -29.68 -21.14 -4.60
CA LYS A 162 -31.04 -21.09 -5.17
C LYS A 162 -31.03 -20.63 -6.62
N THR A 163 -30.20 -19.65 -6.97
CA THR A 163 -30.10 -19.14 -8.35
C THR A 163 -29.22 -19.99 -9.24
N ARG A 164 -28.29 -20.78 -8.66
CA ARG A 164 -27.16 -21.43 -9.33
C ARG A 164 -26.19 -20.48 -10.04
N VAL A 165 -26.42 -19.18 -9.95
CA VAL A 165 -25.51 -18.15 -10.48
C VAL A 165 -24.41 -17.95 -9.45
N PRO A 166 -23.12 -18.01 -9.83
CA PRO A 166 -22.04 -17.73 -8.89
C PRO A 166 -21.99 -16.25 -8.54
N PHE A 167 -21.58 -15.93 -7.31
CA PHE A 167 -21.52 -14.55 -6.81
C PHE A 167 -20.08 -14.11 -6.63
N LEU A 168 -19.82 -12.85 -6.96
CA LEU A 168 -18.68 -12.09 -6.49
C LEU A 168 -19.23 -11.11 -5.45
N HIS A 169 -18.99 -11.42 -4.18
CA HIS A 169 -19.24 -10.51 -3.07
C HIS A 169 -18.01 -9.62 -2.88
N PHE A 170 -18.18 -8.31 -2.91
CA PHE A 170 -17.06 -7.38 -2.75
C PHE A 170 -17.34 -6.23 -1.81
N PHE A 171 -16.25 -5.70 -1.26
CA PHE A 171 -16.21 -4.51 -0.41
C PHE A 171 -14.88 -3.80 -0.62
N ASP A 172 -14.85 -2.51 -0.30
CA ASP A 172 -13.73 -1.65 -0.67
C ASP A 172 -12.45 -2.03 0.09
N GLY A 173 -11.38 -2.31 -0.67
CA GLY A 173 -10.07 -2.65 -0.15
C GLY A 173 -9.52 -1.54 0.75
N PHE A 174 -8.94 -1.94 1.88
CA PHE A 174 -8.58 -1.08 3.03
C PHE A 174 -9.77 -0.39 3.68
N ARG A 175 -10.51 0.44 2.95
CA ARG A 175 -11.56 1.33 3.49
C ARG A 175 -12.67 0.59 4.23
N THR A 176 -13.00 -0.63 3.80
CA THR A 176 -13.88 -1.55 4.52
C THR A 176 -13.13 -2.78 4.99
N SER A 177 -12.21 -3.32 4.18
CA SER A 177 -11.54 -4.58 4.52
C SER A 177 -10.64 -4.50 5.76
N HIS A 178 -10.08 -3.33 6.06
CA HIS A 178 -9.19 -3.07 7.20
C HIS A 178 -9.74 -2.01 8.18
N GLU A 179 -10.95 -1.49 7.92
CA GLU A 179 -11.65 -0.70 8.93
C GLU A 179 -12.13 -1.63 10.04
N ILE A 180 -11.77 -1.32 11.27
CA ILE A 180 -12.27 -2.04 12.44
C ILE A 180 -13.54 -1.33 12.91
N ASN A 181 -14.60 -2.09 13.10
CA ASN A 181 -15.87 -1.57 13.60
C ASN A 181 -16.51 -2.55 14.60
N LYS A 182 -17.37 -2.02 15.47
CA LYS A 182 -18.19 -2.82 16.39
C LYS A 182 -19.43 -3.33 15.65
N ILE A 183 -19.50 -4.64 15.41
CA ILE A 183 -20.57 -5.28 14.63
C ILE A 183 -21.34 -6.32 15.44
N GLU A 184 -22.57 -6.61 15.02
CA GLU A 184 -23.37 -7.73 15.52
C GLU A 184 -23.02 -8.99 14.72
N GLN A 185 -22.32 -9.93 15.36
CA GLN A 185 -21.85 -11.15 14.71
C GLN A 185 -22.99 -12.13 14.45
N LEU A 186 -23.02 -12.76 13.27
CA LEU A 186 -23.95 -13.86 12.99
C LEU A 186 -23.64 -15.08 13.85
N THR A 187 -24.69 -15.73 14.35
CA THR A 187 -24.55 -17.02 15.04
C THR A 187 -24.50 -18.17 14.04
N LEU A 188 -23.99 -19.33 14.46
CA LEU A 188 -24.04 -20.53 13.62
C LEU A 188 -25.49 -20.95 13.32
N ASP A 189 -26.42 -20.70 14.25
CA ASP A 189 -27.85 -20.94 14.04
C ASP A 189 -28.44 -20.03 12.96
N ASP A 190 -28.02 -18.76 12.89
CA ASP A 190 -28.41 -17.85 11.80
C ASP A 190 -27.92 -18.39 10.46
N MET A 191 -26.66 -18.83 10.38
CA MET A 191 -26.09 -19.39 9.15
C MET A 191 -26.79 -20.68 8.73
N ARG A 192 -27.03 -21.58 9.69
CA ARG A 192 -27.78 -22.82 9.49
C ARG A 192 -29.21 -22.53 9.02
N ALA A 193 -29.84 -21.49 9.56
CA ALA A 193 -31.19 -21.07 9.17
C ALA A 193 -31.24 -20.34 7.82
N MET A 194 -30.12 -19.85 7.30
CA MET A 194 -30.03 -19.26 5.97
C MET A 194 -29.79 -20.31 4.87
N ILE A 195 -28.94 -21.31 5.13
CA ILE A 195 -28.59 -22.35 4.15
C ILE A 195 -29.69 -23.42 4.05
N ASP A 196 -30.11 -23.70 2.81
CA ASP A 196 -31.04 -24.78 2.51
C ASP A 196 -30.27 -26.06 2.16
N ASP A 197 -30.30 -27.05 3.05
CA ASP A 197 -29.60 -28.32 2.89
C ASP A 197 -30.09 -29.13 1.67
N ASP A 198 -31.33 -28.95 1.21
CA ASP A 198 -31.83 -29.64 0.02
C ASP A 198 -31.22 -29.03 -1.26
N LEU A 199 -30.94 -27.72 -1.28
CA LEU A 199 -30.19 -27.10 -2.37
C LEU A 199 -28.71 -27.55 -2.39
N VAL A 200 -28.12 -27.77 -1.21
CA VAL A 200 -26.77 -28.34 -1.07
C VAL A 200 -26.74 -29.77 -1.60
N ARG A 201 -27.72 -30.60 -1.25
CA ARG A 201 -27.86 -31.96 -1.80
C ARG A 201 -28.08 -31.94 -3.31
N ALA A 202 -28.90 -31.03 -3.82
CA ALA A 202 -29.11 -30.87 -5.26
C ALA A 202 -27.82 -30.47 -6.00
N HIS A 203 -26.95 -29.65 -5.39
CA HIS A 203 -25.62 -29.36 -5.93
C HIS A 203 -24.77 -30.63 -6.04
N ARG A 204 -24.72 -31.43 -4.97
CA ARG A 204 -24.01 -32.72 -4.96
C ARG A 204 -24.57 -33.74 -5.95
N GLU A 205 -25.87 -33.74 -6.19
CA GLU A 205 -26.51 -34.61 -7.20
C GLU A 205 -26.09 -34.27 -8.64
N ARG A 206 -25.69 -33.03 -8.90
CA ARG A 206 -25.17 -32.58 -10.19
C ARG A 206 -23.66 -32.80 -10.34
N ALA A 207 -22.97 -33.33 -9.33
CA ALA A 207 -21.53 -33.51 -9.36
C ALA A 207 -21.09 -34.59 -10.37
N MET A 208 -19.88 -34.44 -10.90
CA MET A 208 -19.20 -35.48 -11.65
C MET A 208 -18.84 -36.65 -10.73
N SER A 209 -19.28 -37.86 -11.09
CA SER A 209 -18.93 -39.10 -10.40
C SER A 209 -18.85 -40.26 -11.40
N PRO A 210 -17.87 -41.16 -11.30
CA PRO A 210 -17.81 -42.35 -12.13
C PRO A 210 -19.01 -43.29 -11.93
N ASP A 211 -19.69 -43.21 -10.79
CA ASP A 211 -20.90 -44.01 -10.52
C ASP A 211 -22.13 -43.46 -11.27
N ARG A 212 -22.09 -42.19 -11.69
CA ARG A 212 -23.13 -41.49 -12.45
C ARG A 212 -22.46 -40.55 -13.47
N PRO A 213 -21.82 -41.10 -14.52
CA PRO A 213 -20.95 -40.33 -15.38
C PRO A 213 -21.73 -39.28 -16.18
N ILE A 214 -21.18 -38.07 -16.23
CA ILE A 214 -21.67 -36.94 -17.03
C ILE A 214 -20.50 -36.30 -17.79
N LEU A 215 -20.81 -35.58 -18.86
CA LEU A 215 -19.84 -34.84 -19.67
C LEU A 215 -20.08 -33.33 -19.52
N ARG A 216 -19.02 -32.55 -19.34
CA ARG A 216 -19.05 -31.07 -19.23
C ARG A 216 -17.87 -30.46 -19.97
N GLY A 217 -17.98 -29.17 -20.32
CA GLY A 217 -16.91 -28.43 -21.00
C GLY A 217 -16.64 -28.90 -22.44
N THR A 218 -17.67 -29.28 -23.19
CA THR A 218 -17.52 -29.75 -24.58
C THR A 218 -17.04 -28.63 -25.50
N ALA A 219 -16.40 -29.01 -26.61
CA ALA A 219 -16.26 -28.14 -27.77
C ALA A 219 -17.58 -28.13 -28.56
N GLN A 220 -18.04 -26.96 -28.99
CA GLN A 220 -19.29 -26.79 -29.73
C GLN A 220 -19.04 -25.96 -30.99
N ASN A 221 -19.71 -26.35 -32.09
CA ASN A 221 -19.68 -25.62 -33.35
C ASN A 221 -20.71 -24.46 -33.34
N PRO A 222 -20.66 -23.57 -34.35
CA PRO A 222 -21.61 -22.45 -34.45
C PRO A 222 -23.09 -22.85 -34.58
N ASP A 223 -23.37 -24.11 -34.94
CA ASP A 223 -24.72 -24.65 -35.12
C ASP A 223 -25.51 -24.78 -33.81
N VAL A 224 -24.84 -24.92 -32.65
CA VAL A 224 -25.48 -25.09 -31.34
C VAL A 224 -24.95 -24.16 -30.24
N PHE A 225 -23.77 -23.56 -30.40
CA PHE A 225 -23.14 -22.76 -29.32
C PHE A 225 -24.01 -21.58 -28.88
N PHE A 226 -24.62 -20.85 -29.83
CA PHE A 226 -25.42 -19.68 -29.49
C PHE A 226 -26.68 -20.08 -28.69
N GLN A 227 -27.38 -21.11 -29.15
CA GLN A 227 -28.56 -21.64 -28.46
C GLN A 227 -28.21 -22.16 -27.05
N ALA A 228 -27.08 -22.86 -26.91
CA ALA A 228 -26.61 -23.34 -25.61
C ALA A 228 -26.23 -22.19 -24.67
N ARG A 229 -25.67 -21.09 -25.20
CA ARG A 229 -25.32 -19.92 -24.40
C ARG A 229 -26.55 -19.18 -23.87
N GLU A 230 -27.61 -19.07 -24.67
CA GLU A 230 -28.87 -18.42 -24.27
C GLU A 230 -29.74 -19.30 -23.35
N ALA A 231 -29.48 -20.61 -23.28
CA ALA A 231 -30.27 -21.54 -22.47
C ALA A 231 -30.24 -21.24 -20.95
N ILE A 232 -29.27 -20.45 -20.49
CA ILE A 232 -29.13 -20.08 -19.07
C ILE A 232 -29.94 -18.84 -18.67
N ASN A 233 -30.56 -18.13 -19.61
CA ASN A 233 -31.17 -16.81 -19.38
C ASN A 233 -32.22 -16.82 -18.25
N SER A 234 -33.00 -17.88 -18.11
CA SER A 234 -34.03 -18.00 -17.06
C SER A 234 -33.43 -17.91 -15.65
N PHE A 235 -32.20 -18.39 -15.43
CA PHE A 235 -31.52 -18.29 -14.15
C PHE A 235 -31.13 -16.84 -13.82
N TYR A 236 -30.66 -16.08 -14.81
CA TYR A 236 -30.26 -14.69 -14.63
C TYR A 236 -31.47 -13.76 -14.49
N LEU A 237 -32.55 -14.01 -15.23
CA LEU A 237 -33.80 -13.25 -15.11
C LEU A 237 -34.45 -13.44 -13.73
N ALA A 238 -34.37 -14.65 -13.16
CA ALA A 238 -34.89 -14.95 -11.82
C ALA A 238 -33.99 -14.46 -10.69
N CYS A 239 -32.69 -14.31 -10.93
CA CYS A 239 -31.68 -14.03 -9.91
C CYS A 239 -32.00 -12.78 -9.05
N PRO A 240 -32.35 -11.59 -9.59
CA PRO A 240 -32.69 -10.43 -8.77
C PRO A 240 -33.82 -10.68 -7.76
N GLY A 241 -34.91 -11.31 -8.18
CA GLY A 241 -36.04 -11.62 -7.30
C GLY A 241 -35.65 -12.59 -6.19
N VAL A 242 -34.86 -13.62 -6.52
CA VAL A 242 -34.34 -14.56 -5.53
C VAL A 242 -33.40 -13.90 -4.52
N VAL A 243 -32.56 -12.96 -4.96
CA VAL A 243 -31.69 -12.19 -4.06
C VAL A 243 -32.54 -11.33 -3.11
N GLN A 244 -33.56 -10.63 -3.62
CA GLN A 244 -34.46 -9.84 -2.78
C GLN A 244 -35.18 -10.72 -1.74
N GLU A 245 -35.72 -11.88 -2.15
CA GLU A 245 -36.34 -12.84 -1.22
C GLU A 245 -35.35 -13.32 -0.14
N THR A 246 -34.09 -13.48 -0.50
CA THR A 246 -33.01 -13.90 0.41
C THR A 246 -32.67 -12.78 1.39
N MET A 247 -32.61 -11.52 0.93
CA MET A 247 -32.46 -10.34 1.79
C MET A 247 -33.63 -10.21 2.77
N ASP A 248 -34.86 -10.42 2.32
CA ASP A 248 -36.05 -10.37 3.19
C ASP A 248 -36.06 -11.52 4.21
N ARG A 249 -35.58 -12.72 3.82
CA ARG A 249 -35.39 -13.84 4.75
C ARG A 249 -34.33 -13.50 5.80
N PHE A 250 -33.21 -12.94 5.37
CA PHE A 250 -32.16 -12.48 6.27
C PHE A 250 -32.71 -11.48 7.28
N ALA A 251 -33.50 -10.49 6.83
CA ALA A 251 -34.14 -9.52 7.69
C ALA A 251 -35.09 -10.16 8.73
N ARG A 252 -35.89 -11.16 8.34
CA ARG A 252 -36.77 -11.88 9.28
C ARG A 252 -36.01 -12.65 10.36
N LEU A 253 -34.85 -13.22 10.01
CA LEU A 253 -34.03 -14.00 10.95
C LEU A 253 -33.18 -13.08 11.84
N VAL A 254 -32.58 -12.07 11.22
CA VAL A 254 -31.48 -11.30 11.79
C VAL A 254 -31.90 -9.91 12.24
N GLY A 255 -32.93 -9.32 11.63
CA GLY A 255 -33.48 -8.00 11.98
C GLY A 255 -32.94 -6.85 11.15
N ARG A 256 -32.01 -7.11 10.22
CA ARG A 256 -31.40 -6.09 9.35
C ARG A 256 -31.90 -6.27 7.91
N GLN A 257 -32.60 -5.26 7.39
CA GLN A 257 -33.22 -5.27 6.07
C GLN A 257 -32.27 -4.70 5.03
N TYR A 258 -32.26 -5.33 3.85
CA TYR A 258 -31.54 -4.88 2.66
C TYR A 258 -32.45 -5.01 1.44
N HIS A 259 -32.16 -4.23 0.41
CA HIS A 259 -32.78 -4.38 -0.90
C HIS A 259 -31.71 -4.45 -1.99
N LEU A 260 -32.10 -4.77 -3.22
CA LEU A 260 -31.15 -4.72 -4.35
C LEU A 260 -30.56 -3.31 -4.50
N PHE A 261 -31.40 -2.31 -4.26
CA PHE A 261 -31.11 -0.88 -4.24
C PHE A 261 -31.79 -0.26 -3.03
N ASP A 262 -31.01 0.28 -2.09
CA ASP A 262 -31.55 0.97 -0.91
C ASP A 262 -31.60 2.48 -1.12
N TYR A 263 -32.71 3.12 -0.76
CA TYR A 263 -32.85 4.57 -0.78
C TYR A 263 -32.72 5.17 0.62
N SER A 264 -31.94 6.24 0.76
CA SER A 264 -31.81 7.03 1.98
C SER A 264 -31.87 8.53 1.66
N GLY A 265 -32.68 9.29 2.41
CA GLY A 265 -32.80 10.74 2.26
C GLY A 265 -34.24 11.22 2.21
N ALA A 266 -34.44 12.44 1.71
CA ALA A 266 -35.76 13.08 1.68
C ALA A 266 -36.73 12.29 0.80
N PRO A 267 -37.96 11.96 1.25
CA PRO A 267 -38.96 11.28 0.41
C PRO A 267 -39.33 12.08 -0.85
N ASP A 268 -39.15 13.41 -0.81
CA ASP A 268 -39.39 14.35 -1.91
C ASP A 268 -38.07 14.91 -2.49
N ALA A 269 -36.98 14.12 -2.46
CA ALA A 269 -35.70 14.55 -2.99
C ALA A 269 -35.76 14.95 -4.46
N GLU A 270 -35.05 16.03 -4.82
CA GLU A 270 -34.92 16.50 -6.21
C GLU A 270 -33.55 16.16 -6.80
N ARG A 271 -32.56 15.91 -5.93
CA ARG A 271 -31.16 15.60 -6.27
C ARG A 271 -30.78 14.28 -5.60
N VAL A 272 -30.51 13.25 -6.40
CA VAL A 272 -30.17 11.92 -5.92
C VAL A 272 -28.77 11.50 -6.37
N ILE A 273 -27.95 11.01 -5.44
CA ILE A 273 -26.68 10.35 -5.76
C ILE A 273 -26.93 8.84 -5.90
N VAL A 274 -26.35 8.20 -6.92
CA VAL A 274 -26.31 6.74 -7.06
C VAL A 274 -24.86 6.29 -6.88
N VAL A 275 -24.61 5.41 -5.91
CA VAL A 275 -23.25 5.04 -5.50
C VAL A 275 -23.22 3.63 -4.92
N MET A 276 -22.04 3.01 -4.94
CA MET A 276 -21.78 1.65 -4.47
C MET A 276 -20.57 1.62 -3.55
N GLY A 277 -20.52 0.63 -2.64
CA GLY A 277 -19.41 0.43 -1.71
C GLY A 277 -19.39 1.48 -0.58
N SER A 278 -18.24 1.68 0.04
CA SER A 278 -18.13 2.49 1.27
C SER A 278 -18.48 3.97 1.05
N GLY A 279 -18.38 4.46 -0.18
CA GLY A 279 -18.81 5.82 -0.53
C GLY A 279 -20.30 6.05 -0.29
N ALA A 280 -21.12 4.99 -0.35
CA ALA A 280 -22.54 5.07 -0.04
C ALA A 280 -22.81 5.45 1.42
N VAL A 281 -22.01 4.95 2.36
CA VAL A 281 -22.15 5.29 3.79
C VAL A 281 -21.90 6.78 4.00
N THR A 282 -20.77 7.32 3.49
CA THR A 282 -20.47 8.77 3.59
C THR A 282 -21.55 9.61 2.92
N ALA A 283 -22.05 9.17 1.76
CA ALA A 283 -23.09 9.88 1.02
C ALA A 283 -24.41 9.93 1.81
N CYS A 284 -24.83 8.80 2.39
CA CYS A 284 -26.03 8.69 3.20
C CYS A 284 -25.98 9.58 4.45
N GLU A 285 -24.88 9.54 5.23
CA GLU A 285 -24.73 10.38 6.43
C GLU A 285 -24.73 11.87 6.07
N THR A 286 -24.12 12.24 4.94
CA THR A 286 -24.13 13.64 4.47
C THR A 286 -25.52 14.06 4.00
N ALA A 287 -26.22 13.21 3.24
CA ALA A 287 -27.57 13.50 2.78
C ALA A 287 -28.55 13.65 3.95
N GLN A 288 -28.43 12.81 4.99
CA GLN A 288 -29.20 12.94 6.22
C GLN A 288 -28.94 14.29 6.90
N TYR A 289 -27.66 14.65 7.10
CA TYR A 289 -27.28 15.93 7.72
C TYR A 289 -27.83 17.15 6.97
N LEU A 290 -27.83 17.11 5.63
CA LEU A 290 -28.36 18.16 4.77
C LEU A 290 -29.90 18.18 4.77
N MET A 291 -30.54 17.01 4.77
CA MET A 291 -32.00 16.86 4.85
C MET A 291 -32.54 17.45 6.16
N GLU A 292 -31.89 17.20 7.30
CA GLU A 292 -32.23 17.81 8.59
C GLU A 292 -32.15 19.35 8.56
N ARG A 293 -31.48 19.92 7.56
CA ARG A 293 -31.36 21.37 7.30
C ARG A 293 -32.22 21.86 6.12
N GLY A 294 -33.17 21.04 5.68
CA GLY A 294 -34.17 21.38 4.67
C GLY A 294 -33.74 21.13 3.22
N GLU A 295 -32.61 20.46 2.97
CA GLU A 295 -32.21 20.08 1.62
C GLU A 295 -32.99 18.86 1.10
N LYS A 296 -33.51 18.98 -0.13
CA LYS A 296 -34.19 17.88 -0.84
C LYS A 296 -33.18 16.97 -1.56
N VAL A 297 -32.42 16.20 -0.78
CA VAL A 297 -31.36 15.32 -1.28
C VAL A 297 -31.59 13.87 -0.85
N GLY A 298 -31.09 12.94 -1.67
CA GLY A 298 -31.16 11.51 -1.39
C GLY A 298 -30.01 10.73 -2.03
N VAL A 299 -29.91 9.46 -1.65
CA VAL A 299 -28.86 8.53 -2.07
C VAL A 299 -29.50 7.17 -2.35
N VAL A 300 -29.16 6.59 -3.50
CA VAL A 300 -29.41 5.18 -3.82
C VAL A 300 -28.11 4.43 -3.65
N THR A 301 -28.10 3.49 -2.70
CA THR A 301 -27.02 2.53 -2.47
C THR A 301 -27.28 1.31 -3.34
N VAL A 302 -26.32 0.98 -4.21
CA VAL A 302 -26.39 -0.20 -5.07
C VAL A 302 -25.75 -1.38 -4.35
N HIS A 303 -26.55 -2.39 -3.98
CA HIS A 303 -26.03 -3.65 -3.43
C HIS A 303 -25.85 -4.68 -4.53
N LEU A 304 -26.93 -5.03 -5.26
CA LEU A 304 -26.84 -5.96 -6.39
C LEU A 304 -26.56 -5.21 -7.69
N TYR A 305 -25.28 -5.10 -8.07
CA TYR A 305 -24.87 -4.45 -9.31
C TYR A 305 -25.09 -5.34 -10.55
N ARG A 306 -24.93 -6.66 -10.40
CA ARG A 306 -25.25 -7.64 -11.46
C ARG A 306 -25.98 -8.85 -10.89
N PRO A 307 -27.03 -9.36 -11.57
CA PRO A 307 -27.72 -8.75 -12.71
C PRO A 307 -28.38 -7.41 -12.34
N PHE A 308 -28.25 -6.40 -13.20
CA PHE A 308 -28.80 -5.06 -12.92
C PHE A 308 -30.31 -5.05 -13.15
N SER A 309 -31.11 -4.95 -12.09
CA SER A 309 -32.57 -4.98 -12.20
C SER A 309 -33.15 -3.58 -12.39
N VAL A 310 -33.43 -3.22 -13.64
CA VAL A 310 -34.00 -1.91 -14.03
C VAL A 310 -35.25 -1.57 -13.22
N ALA A 311 -36.17 -2.51 -13.05
CA ALA A 311 -37.41 -2.28 -12.31
C ALA A 311 -37.17 -1.92 -10.83
N HIS A 312 -36.32 -2.69 -10.12
CA HIS A 312 -36.02 -2.42 -8.71
C HIS A 312 -35.22 -1.13 -8.54
N PHE A 313 -34.31 -0.81 -9.46
CA PHE A 313 -33.57 0.45 -9.45
C PHE A 313 -34.51 1.66 -9.57
N LEU A 314 -35.42 1.64 -10.53
CA LEU A 314 -36.37 2.73 -10.74
C LEU A 314 -37.34 2.88 -9.57
N GLN A 315 -37.75 1.78 -8.94
CA GLN A 315 -38.60 1.80 -7.74
C GLN A 315 -37.93 2.46 -6.53
N ALA A 316 -36.60 2.43 -6.44
CA ALA A 316 -35.86 3.08 -5.37
C ALA A 316 -35.77 4.61 -5.54
N LEU A 317 -36.06 5.16 -6.72
CA LEU A 317 -35.96 6.59 -7.00
C LEU A 317 -37.27 7.33 -6.66
N PRO A 318 -37.22 8.45 -5.92
CA PRO A 318 -38.37 9.31 -5.71
C PRO A 318 -38.93 9.86 -7.04
N PRO A 319 -40.26 9.93 -7.20
CA PRO A 319 -40.91 10.57 -8.37
C PRO A 319 -40.50 12.03 -8.58
N THR A 320 -40.05 12.70 -7.53
CA THR A 320 -39.62 14.11 -7.53
C THR A 320 -38.19 14.33 -8.04
N THR A 321 -37.46 13.26 -8.36
CA THR A 321 -36.06 13.33 -8.78
C THR A 321 -35.91 14.12 -10.08
N LYS A 322 -35.08 15.17 -10.06
CA LYS A 322 -34.78 16.04 -11.22
C LYS A 322 -33.36 15.86 -11.73
N VAL A 323 -32.42 15.55 -10.84
CA VAL A 323 -31.00 15.36 -11.17
C VAL A 323 -30.48 14.11 -10.47
N ILE A 324 -29.78 13.26 -11.21
CA ILE A 324 -29.09 12.07 -10.72
C ILE A 324 -27.58 12.25 -10.95
N ALA A 325 -26.79 12.11 -9.90
CA ALA A 325 -25.33 12.05 -9.99
C ALA A 325 -24.87 10.61 -9.71
N VAL A 326 -24.25 9.96 -10.68
CA VAL A 326 -23.75 8.58 -10.56
C VAL A 326 -22.26 8.62 -10.25
N LEU A 327 -21.86 7.97 -9.17
CA LEU A 327 -20.47 7.98 -8.70
C LEU A 327 -19.83 6.62 -8.91
N ASP A 328 -18.85 6.58 -9.81
CA ASP A 328 -18.06 5.39 -10.12
C ASP A 328 -16.70 5.45 -9.42
N ARG A 329 -16.36 4.36 -8.73
CA ARG A 329 -15.05 4.20 -8.08
C ARG A 329 -14.07 3.48 -9.02
N THR A 330 -14.02 3.88 -10.28
CA THR A 330 -13.14 3.31 -11.32
C THR A 330 -12.86 4.34 -12.41
N LYS A 331 -12.00 3.99 -13.37
CA LYS A 331 -11.80 4.75 -14.61
C LYS A 331 -11.64 3.78 -15.78
N GLU A 332 -12.44 3.97 -16.83
CA GLU A 332 -12.29 3.29 -18.12
C GLU A 332 -11.81 4.30 -19.17
N PRO A 333 -10.49 4.42 -19.43
CA PRO A 333 -9.97 5.41 -20.39
C PRO A 333 -10.56 5.19 -21.80
N GLY A 334 -11.19 6.23 -22.35
CA GLY A 334 -11.80 6.20 -23.69
C GLY A 334 -13.24 5.68 -23.74
N ALA A 335 -13.81 5.21 -22.62
CA ALA A 335 -15.21 4.83 -22.56
C ALA A 335 -16.14 6.07 -22.65
N ALA A 336 -17.37 5.86 -23.12
CA ALA A 336 -18.41 6.91 -23.15
C ALA A 336 -18.82 7.38 -21.74
N GLY A 337 -18.54 6.57 -20.73
CA GLY A 337 -18.71 6.86 -19.31
C GLY A 337 -18.38 5.60 -18.50
N GLU A 338 -18.26 5.75 -17.19
CA GLU A 338 -17.96 4.63 -16.30
C GLU A 338 -19.13 3.63 -16.16
N PRO A 339 -18.88 2.39 -15.72
CA PRO A 339 -19.86 1.30 -15.80
C PRO A 339 -21.20 1.60 -15.12
N LEU A 340 -21.21 2.06 -13.87
CA LEU A 340 -22.46 2.32 -13.15
C LEU A 340 -23.22 3.49 -13.79
N TYR A 341 -22.52 4.55 -14.19
CA TYR A 341 -23.10 5.65 -14.96
C TYR A 341 -23.82 5.15 -16.22
N THR A 342 -23.17 4.31 -17.03
CA THR A 342 -23.77 3.80 -18.28
C THR A 342 -24.99 2.90 -18.02
N ASP A 343 -24.97 2.11 -16.94
CA ASP A 343 -26.10 1.28 -16.55
C ASP A 343 -27.29 2.13 -16.09
N VAL A 344 -27.05 3.19 -15.32
CA VAL A 344 -28.10 4.13 -14.88
C VAL A 344 -28.70 4.88 -16.05
N VAL A 345 -27.88 5.37 -16.99
CA VAL A 345 -28.37 6.02 -18.23
C VAL A 345 -29.27 5.06 -19.01
N THR A 346 -28.83 3.82 -19.18
CA THR A 346 -29.60 2.77 -19.87
C THR A 346 -30.90 2.47 -19.14
N ALA A 347 -30.85 2.25 -17.83
CA ALA A 347 -32.01 1.91 -17.01
C ALA A 347 -33.07 3.01 -17.01
N VAL A 348 -32.67 4.28 -16.93
CA VAL A 348 -33.59 5.42 -17.01
C VAL A 348 -34.21 5.52 -18.42
N ALA A 349 -33.39 5.39 -19.47
CA ALA A 349 -33.87 5.47 -20.85
C ALA A 349 -34.88 4.35 -21.18
N GLU A 350 -34.54 3.10 -20.84
CA GLU A 350 -35.43 1.95 -21.04
C GLU A 350 -36.67 2.04 -20.15
N GLY A 351 -36.51 2.43 -18.89
CA GLY A 351 -37.61 2.61 -17.94
C GLY A 351 -38.65 3.63 -18.41
N MET A 352 -38.18 4.74 -19.00
CA MET A 352 -39.04 5.74 -19.62
C MET A 352 -39.76 5.19 -20.85
N ALA A 353 -39.05 4.48 -21.72
CA ALA A 353 -39.63 3.87 -22.92
C ALA A 353 -40.69 2.80 -22.58
N GLN A 354 -40.51 2.07 -21.49
CA GLN A 354 -41.43 1.04 -21.00
C GLN A 354 -42.57 1.59 -20.14
N GLY A 355 -42.53 2.89 -19.75
CA GLY A 355 -43.54 3.50 -18.88
C GLY A 355 -43.49 3.01 -17.42
N ILE A 356 -42.34 2.50 -16.96
CA ILE A 356 -42.14 2.02 -15.59
C ILE A 356 -41.29 2.97 -14.73
N ALA A 357 -40.77 4.05 -15.31
CA ALA A 357 -40.04 5.08 -14.57
C ALA A 357 -40.99 5.89 -13.65
N PRO A 358 -40.54 6.28 -12.45
CA PRO A 358 -41.40 6.97 -11.47
C PRO A 358 -41.60 8.47 -11.75
N PHE A 359 -40.86 9.04 -12.71
CA PHE A 359 -40.88 10.47 -13.04
C PHE A 359 -41.50 10.74 -14.41
N GLU A 360 -42.15 11.90 -14.55
CA GLU A 360 -42.80 12.30 -15.82
C GLU A 360 -41.81 12.70 -16.92
N LYS A 361 -40.63 13.18 -16.53
CA LYS A 361 -39.58 13.66 -17.43
C LYS A 361 -38.26 13.01 -17.05
N VAL A 362 -37.43 12.75 -18.06
CA VAL A 362 -36.08 12.21 -17.86
C VAL A 362 -35.29 13.16 -16.94
N PRO A 363 -34.82 12.71 -15.76
CA PRO A 363 -33.97 13.52 -14.91
C PRO A 363 -32.63 13.75 -15.61
N ARG A 364 -31.97 14.85 -15.29
CA ARG A 364 -30.61 15.07 -15.78
C ARG A 364 -29.66 14.10 -15.09
N ILE A 365 -28.90 13.33 -15.88
CA ILE A 365 -27.95 12.35 -15.35
C ILE A 365 -26.52 12.86 -15.60
N ILE A 366 -25.73 12.96 -14.54
CA ILE A 366 -24.29 13.26 -14.60
C ILE A 366 -23.49 12.12 -13.98
N GLY A 367 -22.30 11.84 -14.52
CA GLY A 367 -21.35 10.86 -14.02
C GLY A 367 -20.14 11.54 -13.39
N GLY A 368 -19.66 10.98 -12.28
CA GLY A 368 -18.48 11.44 -11.56
C GLY A 368 -17.60 10.29 -11.11
N ARG A 369 -16.29 10.51 -11.10
CA ARG A 369 -15.32 9.56 -10.53
C ARG A 369 -14.84 10.03 -9.16
N TYR A 370 -14.67 9.09 -8.25
CA TYR A 370 -14.18 9.35 -6.90
C TYR A 370 -13.33 8.18 -6.38
N GLY A 371 -12.52 8.43 -5.35
CA GLY A 371 -12.01 7.35 -4.50
C GLY A 371 -11.07 6.33 -5.13
N LEU A 372 -10.51 6.60 -6.33
CA LEU A 372 -9.52 5.75 -6.98
C LEU A 372 -8.32 5.54 -6.05
N SER A 373 -7.85 4.30 -5.91
CA SER A 373 -6.71 3.95 -5.05
C SER A 373 -6.84 4.49 -3.62
N SER A 374 -8.01 4.31 -3.00
CA SER A 374 -8.36 4.83 -1.68
C SER A 374 -8.15 6.35 -1.51
N LYS A 375 -8.23 7.14 -2.58
CA LYS A 375 -8.37 8.59 -2.46
C LYS A 375 -9.55 8.88 -1.52
N GLU A 376 -9.37 9.86 -0.63
CA GLU A 376 -10.39 10.19 0.35
C GLU A 376 -11.72 10.57 -0.32
N PHE A 377 -12.82 10.21 0.34
CA PHE A 377 -14.17 10.59 -0.04
C PHE A 377 -14.93 11.01 1.22
N THR A 378 -14.93 12.32 1.46
CA THR A 378 -15.39 12.93 2.71
C THR A 378 -16.80 13.54 2.55
N PRO A 379 -17.49 13.86 3.65
CA PRO A 379 -18.76 14.59 3.61
C PRO A 379 -18.67 15.91 2.83
N ALA A 380 -17.54 16.60 2.92
CA ALA A 380 -17.27 17.81 2.15
C ALA A 380 -17.33 17.57 0.64
N MET A 381 -16.74 16.46 0.17
CA MET A 381 -16.76 16.08 -1.24
C MET A 381 -18.17 15.70 -1.70
N VAL A 382 -18.92 14.94 -0.88
CA VAL A 382 -20.34 14.61 -1.16
C VAL A 382 -21.17 15.88 -1.28
N LYS A 383 -20.99 16.83 -0.35
CA LYS A 383 -21.67 18.13 -0.42
C LYS A 383 -21.32 18.87 -1.71
N GLY A 384 -20.05 18.84 -2.13
CA GLY A 384 -19.61 19.38 -3.42
C GLY A 384 -20.37 18.78 -4.61
N VAL A 385 -20.62 17.47 -4.61
CA VAL A 385 -21.45 16.80 -5.62
C VAL A 385 -22.90 17.33 -5.59
N PHE A 386 -23.52 17.42 -4.41
CA PHE A 386 -24.88 17.97 -4.30
C PHE A 386 -24.99 19.45 -4.70
N ASP A 387 -23.93 20.23 -4.49
CA ASP A 387 -23.84 21.62 -4.92
C ASP A 387 -23.62 21.74 -6.43
N GLU A 388 -22.83 20.85 -7.04
CA GLU A 388 -22.71 20.76 -8.50
C GLU A 388 -24.09 20.51 -9.15
N MET A 389 -24.88 19.59 -8.57
CA MET A 389 -26.23 19.27 -9.06
C MET A 389 -27.23 20.43 -8.97
N ARG A 390 -26.94 21.49 -8.21
CA ARG A 390 -27.78 22.71 -8.14
C ARG A 390 -27.55 23.65 -9.31
N LYS A 391 -26.41 23.53 -10.00
CA LYS A 391 -26.06 24.42 -11.10
C LYS A 391 -27.02 24.22 -12.27
N GLU A 392 -27.28 25.30 -13.01
CA GLU A 392 -28.11 25.25 -14.21
C GLU A 392 -27.51 24.32 -15.28
N GLN A 393 -26.17 24.21 -15.32
CA GLN A 393 -25.42 23.29 -16.17
C GLN A 393 -24.39 22.55 -15.30
N PRO A 394 -24.80 21.45 -14.63
CA PRO A 394 -23.87 20.66 -13.83
C PRO A 394 -22.82 20.00 -14.73
N LYS A 395 -21.58 19.96 -14.27
CA LYS A 395 -20.47 19.31 -14.94
C LYS A 395 -20.72 17.80 -15.00
N ASN A 396 -20.74 17.26 -16.21
CA ASN A 396 -20.75 15.80 -16.44
C ASN A 396 -19.31 15.28 -16.55
N HIS A 397 -19.11 13.97 -16.36
CA HIS A 397 -17.81 13.28 -16.38
C HIS A 397 -16.77 13.90 -15.43
N PHE A 398 -17.22 14.36 -14.27
CA PHE A 398 -16.38 15.09 -13.33
C PHE A 398 -15.49 14.16 -12.50
N THR A 399 -14.55 14.76 -11.77
CA THR A 399 -13.79 14.11 -10.70
C THR A 399 -13.99 14.86 -9.39
N VAL A 400 -13.91 14.16 -8.25
CA VAL A 400 -13.94 14.78 -6.93
C VAL A 400 -12.83 14.19 -6.05
N GLY A 401 -12.18 15.05 -5.25
CA GLY A 401 -11.03 14.67 -4.40
C GLY A 401 -9.65 14.90 -5.02
N ILE A 402 -9.57 15.50 -6.21
CA ILE A 402 -8.32 15.92 -6.87
C ILE A 402 -8.45 17.33 -7.45
N THR A 403 -7.32 17.95 -7.79
CA THR A 403 -7.28 19.16 -8.62
C THR A 403 -6.84 18.78 -10.03
N ASP A 404 -7.79 18.77 -10.96
CA ASP A 404 -7.52 18.53 -12.37
C ASP A 404 -7.42 19.86 -13.12
N ASP A 405 -6.21 20.37 -13.21
CA ASP A 405 -5.86 21.61 -13.92
C ASP A 405 -5.47 21.37 -15.40
N VAL A 406 -5.56 20.12 -15.88
CA VAL A 406 -5.21 19.74 -17.26
C VAL A 406 -6.48 19.59 -18.10
N THR A 407 -7.42 18.77 -17.63
CA THR A 407 -8.69 18.50 -18.33
C THR A 407 -9.89 19.17 -17.67
N HIS A 408 -9.68 19.86 -16.55
CA HIS A 408 -10.70 20.64 -15.84
C HIS A 408 -11.94 19.84 -15.46
N THR A 409 -11.79 18.55 -15.17
CA THR A 409 -12.89 17.67 -14.77
C THR A 409 -13.23 17.78 -13.29
N SER A 410 -12.31 18.26 -12.44
CA SER A 410 -12.56 18.34 -11.00
C SER A 410 -13.65 19.34 -10.65
N ILE A 411 -14.48 19.02 -9.66
CA ILE A 411 -15.45 19.95 -9.04
C ILE A 411 -14.89 20.55 -7.76
N GLU A 412 -15.37 21.74 -7.42
CA GLU A 412 -15.02 22.42 -6.17
C GLU A 412 -15.84 21.90 -5.00
N TYR A 413 -15.25 21.92 -3.80
CA TYR A 413 -15.92 21.62 -2.55
C TYR A 413 -15.24 22.38 -1.40
N ASP A 414 -15.96 22.60 -0.30
CA ASP A 414 -15.43 23.25 0.90
C ASP A 414 -14.82 22.20 1.86
N PRO A 415 -13.48 22.10 1.96
CA PRO A 415 -12.82 21.09 2.80
C PRO A 415 -13.04 21.30 4.30
N SER A 416 -13.56 22.47 4.72
CA SER A 416 -13.83 22.77 6.13
C SER A 416 -15.16 22.19 6.63
N PHE A 417 -16.03 21.76 5.72
CA PHE A 417 -17.33 21.16 6.03
C PHE A 417 -17.16 19.85 6.82
N ASP A 418 -17.85 19.76 7.96
CA ASP A 418 -17.80 18.64 8.90
C ASP A 418 -19.23 18.33 9.37
N ILE A 419 -19.53 17.05 9.56
CA ILE A 419 -20.83 16.55 10.01
C ILE A 419 -20.72 15.75 11.31
N GLU A 420 -19.50 15.47 11.80
CA GLU A 420 -19.31 14.70 13.04
C GLU A 420 -19.71 15.52 14.28
N GLY A 421 -20.38 14.86 15.24
CA GLY A 421 -20.87 15.49 16.46
C GLY A 421 -19.79 15.69 17.53
N GLU A 422 -20.03 16.62 18.47
CA GLU A 422 -19.14 16.90 19.60
C GLU A 422 -19.04 15.75 20.62
N ASP A 423 -20.02 14.84 20.62
CA ASP A 423 -20.08 13.64 21.47
C ASP A 423 -19.18 12.49 20.99
N THR A 424 -18.52 12.65 19.84
CA THR A 424 -17.58 11.68 19.28
C THR A 424 -16.15 12.10 19.57
N VAL A 425 -15.42 11.28 20.32
CA VAL A 425 -13.98 11.47 20.52
C VAL A 425 -13.25 11.02 19.25
N ARG A 426 -12.44 11.93 18.70
CA ARG A 426 -11.69 11.74 17.46
C ARG A 426 -10.20 11.81 17.78
N ALA A 427 -9.52 10.68 17.68
CA ALA A 427 -8.13 10.55 18.09
C ALA A 427 -7.22 10.16 16.91
N VAL A 428 -6.11 10.87 16.76
CA VAL A 428 -5.10 10.63 15.72
C VAL A 428 -3.74 10.33 16.36
N PHE A 429 -3.10 9.23 15.95
CA PHE A 429 -1.83 8.78 16.51
C PHE A 429 -0.77 8.64 15.43
N PHE A 430 0.35 9.32 15.62
CA PHE A 430 1.52 9.26 14.77
C PHE A 430 2.58 8.34 15.39
N GLY A 431 2.76 7.18 14.77
CA GLY A 431 3.74 6.16 15.16
C GLY A 431 4.78 5.91 14.07
N LEU A 432 5.82 5.15 14.41
CA LEU A 432 6.79 4.60 13.48
C LEU A 432 6.41 3.16 13.14
N GLY A 433 6.53 2.76 11.88
CA GLY A 433 6.38 1.38 11.47
C GLY A 433 7.23 0.45 12.34
N SER A 434 6.58 -0.50 13.02
CA SER A 434 7.14 -1.45 14.00
C SER A 434 7.39 -0.94 15.45
N ASP A 435 6.92 0.25 15.84
CA ASP A 435 7.02 0.72 17.24
C ASP A 435 5.89 0.20 18.17
N GLY A 436 4.91 -0.49 17.60
CA GLY A 436 3.78 -1.09 18.32
C GLY A 436 2.55 -0.18 18.48
N THR A 437 2.57 1.05 17.95
CA THR A 437 1.44 2.00 18.02
C THR A 437 0.15 1.42 17.45
N VAL A 438 0.21 0.89 16.23
CA VAL A 438 -0.96 0.28 15.57
C VAL A 438 -1.54 -0.86 16.41
N GLY A 439 -0.69 -1.77 16.90
CA GLY A 439 -1.13 -2.88 17.75
C GLY A 439 -1.78 -2.43 19.07
N ALA A 440 -1.25 -1.37 19.70
CA ALA A 440 -1.88 -0.76 20.87
C ALA A 440 -3.24 -0.15 20.53
N ASN A 441 -3.36 0.51 19.39
CA ASN A 441 -4.63 1.10 18.95
C ASN A 441 -5.68 0.05 18.60
N HIS A 442 -5.32 -1.06 17.94
CA HIS A 442 -6.22 -2.22 17.77
C HIS A 442 -6.75 -2.71 19.13
N ASN A 443 -5.86 -2.80 20.13
CA ASN A 443 -6.24 -3.21 21.47
C ASN A 443 -7.17 -2.19 22.14
N SER A 444 -6.88 -0.89 22.04
CA SER A 444 -7.73 0.19 22.56
C SER A 444 -9.14 0.16 21.97
N ILE A 445 -9.27 -0.09 20.66
CA ILE A 445 -10.58 -0.21 19.99
C ILE A 445 -11.36 -1.38 20.57
N ARG A 446 -10.72 -2.54 20.78
CA ARG A 446 -11.36 -3.71 21.40
C ARG A 446 -11.77 -3.45 22.85
N ILE A 447 -10.89 -2.83 23.66
CA ILE A 447 -11.21 -2.49 25.05
C ILE A 447 -12.46 -1.60 25.10
N ILE A 448 -12.46 -0.50 24.34
CA ILE A 448 -13.57 0.47 24.39
C ILE A 448 -14.83 -0.12 23.74
N GLY A 449 -14.69 -0.80 22.60
CA GLY A 449 -15.82 -1.37 21.87
C GLY A 449 -16.47 -2.57 22.55
N GLU A 450 -15.71 -3.41 23.27
CA GLU A 450 -16.23 -4.65 23.86
C GLU A 450 -16.51 -4.56 25.37
N GLU A 451 -15.78 -3.73 26.11
CA GLU A 451 -15.95 -3.61 27.57
C GLU A 451 -16.81 -2.39 27.96
N THR A 452 -17.30 -1.60 26.99
CA THR A 452 -18.16 -0.43 27.22
C THR A 452 -19.31 -0.36 26.21
N ASP A 453 -20.31 0.49 26.50
CA ASP A 453 -21.45 0.72 25.61
C ASP A 453 -21.10 1.58 24.39
N ASN A 454 -19.90 2.19 24.36
CA ASN A 454 -19.47 2.99 23.22
C ASN A 454 -19.31 2.13 21.95
N TYR A 455 -19.55 2.77 20.82
CA TYR A 455 -19.11 2.29 19.52
C TYR A 455 -17.66 2.72 19.30
N ALA A 456 -16.93 1.90 18.57
CA ALA A 456 -15.53 2.11 18.28
C ALA A 456 -15.27 1.86 16.79
N GLN A 457 -14.55 2.78 16.16
CA GLN A 457 -14.08 2.65 14.78
C GLN A 457 -12.58 2.91 14.74
N GLY A 458 -11.85 2.11 13.96
CA GLY A 458 -10.42 2.30 13.71
C GLY A 458 -10.07 2.16 12.24
N TYR A 459 -9.24 3.08 11.76
CA TYR A 459 -8.63 3.00 10.45
C TYR A 459 -7.15 3.37 10.54
N PHE A 460 -6.31 2.67 9.79
CA PHE A 460 -4.86 2.78 9.88
C PHE A 460 -4.28 3.10 8.51
N VAL A 461 -3.63 4.25 8.41
CA VAL A 461 -2.87 4.67 7.24
C VAL A 461 -1.45 4.14 7.41
N TYR A 462 -1.10 3.20 6.54
CA TYR A 462 0.25 2.66 6.43
C TYR A 462 0.96 3.29 5.23
N ASP A 463 2.27 3.42 5.35
CA ASP A 463 3.15 3.56 4.19
C ASP A 463 3.38 2.17 3.59
N SER A 464 3.45 2.06 2.27
CA SER A 464 3.82 0.82 1.58
C SER A 464 5.27 0.40 1.87
N ARG A 465 6.12 1.33 2.34
CA ARG A 465 7.46 0.99 2.88
C ARG A 465 7.33 0.14 4.14
N LYS A 466 8.01 -1.01 4.14
CA LYS A 466 7.89 -2.03 5.18
C LYS A 466 8.25 -1.57 6.60
N ALA A 467 9.17 -0.62 6.77
CA ALA A 467 9.60 -0.17 8.09
C ALA A 467 10.19 1.25 8.13
N GLY A 468 10.17 1.86 9.31
CA GLY A 468 10.80 3.14 9.59
C GLY A 468 10.09 4.35 8.96
N THR A 469 8.83 4.19 8.60
CA THR A 469 7.96 5.22 8.04
C THR A 469 6.83 5.55 9.00
N ILE A 470 6.15 6.66 8.74
CA ILE A 470 5.07 7.12 9.59
C ILE A 470 3.85 6.21 9.43
N THR A 471 3.22 5.86 10.55
CA THR A 471 1.90 5.23 10.58
C THR A 471 0.93 6.19 11.26
N ILE A 472 -0.23 6.41 10.65
CA ILE A 472 -1.25 7.30 11.21
C ILE A 472 -2.49 6.47 11.55
N SER A 473 -2.83 6.39 12.83
CA SER A 473 -4.04 5.70 13.28
C SER A 473 -5.16 6.72 13.50
N HIS A 474 -6.33 6.47 12.94
CA HIS A 474 -7.54 7.27 13.11
C HIS A 474 -8.56 6.46 13.90
N LEU A 475 -8.92 6.96 15.08
CA LEU A 475 -9.83 6.30 15.99
C LEU A 475 -11.00 7.20 16.32
N ARG A 476 -12.20 6.63 16.28
CA ARG A 476 -13.43 7.30 16.71
C ARG A 476 -14.11 6.48 17.80
N PHE A 477 -14.59 7.17 18.82
CA PHE A 477 -15.36 6.57 19.91
C PHE A 477 -16.56 7.45 20.25
N GLY A 478 -17.71 6.85 20.49
CA GLY A 478 -18.89 7.61 20.87
C GLY A 478 -20.07 6.74 21.27
N PRO A 479 -21.12 7.35 21.84
CA PRO A 479 -22.31 6.64 22.29
C PRO A 479 -23.24 6.19 21.14
N ARG A 480 -22.99 6.68 19.92
CA ARG A 480 -23.80 6.40 18.71
C ARG A 480 -23.01 5.54 17.71
N PRO A 481 -23.69 4.75 16.85
CA PRO A 481 -23.04 4.03 15.77
C PRO A 481 -22.17 4.94 14.91
N ILE A 482 -20.95 4.52 14.60
CA ILE A 482 -19.98 5.32 13.85
C ILE A 482 -19.98 4.88 12.38
N ARG A 483 -20.38 5.79 11.50
CA ARG A 483 -20.53 5.58 10.05
C ARG A 483 -19.67 6.57 9.26
N ALA A 484 -18.36 6.52 9.50
CA ALA A 484 -17.43 7.50 8.94
C ALA A 484 -16.26 6.81 8.21
N PRO A 485 -16.49 6.22 7.01
CA PRO A 485 -15.41 5.58 6.25
C PRO A 485 -14.54 6.62 5.52
N TYR A 486 -14.01 7.57 6.28
CA TYR A 486 -13.08 8.63 5.86
C TYR A 486 -12.15 8.98 7.03
N LEU A 487 -11.01 9.58 6.73
CA LEU A 487 -10.01 9.98 7.72
C LEU A 487 -10.50 11.13 8.61
N ILE A 488 -9.99 11.16 9.84
CA ILE A 488 -10.21 12.30 10.75
C ILE A 488 -9.36 13.47 10.26
N ASN A 489 -9.99 14.63 10.01
CA ASN A 489 -9.31 15.89 9.73
C ASN A 489 -9.37 16.91 10.89
N LYS A 490 -10.25 16.68 11.87
CA LYS A 490 -10.41 17.46 13.10
C LYS A 490 -10.48 16.49 14.29
N ALA A 491 -9.45 16.51 15.12
CA ALA A 491 -9.21 15.57 16.21
C ALA A 491 -9.22 16.29 17.56
N SER A 492 -9.95 15.74 18.52
CA SER A 492 -9.93 16.18 19.92
C SER A 492 -8.70 15.66 20.67
N PHE A 493 -8.01 14.67 20.11
CA PHE A 493 -6.79 14.09 20.67
C PHE A 493 -5.77 13.80 19.56
N VAL A 494 -4.53 14.29 19.71
CA VAL A 494 -3.41 14.00 18.81
C VAL A 494 -2.24 13.46 19.63
N ALA A 495 -1.67 12.33 19.24
CA ALA A 495 -0.48 11.77 19.86
C ALA A 495 0.68 11.62 18.88
N CYS A 496 1.87 12.02 19.32
CA CYS A 496 3.13 11.84 18.62
C CYS A 496 4.05 10.91 19.41
N HIS A 497 4.26 9.70 18.89
CA HIS A 497 5.07 8.69 19.56
C HIS A 497 6.57 8.79 19.23
N GLN A 498 6.94 9.66 18.30
CA GLN A 498 8.33 9.90 17.91
C GLN A 498 8.65 11.40 17.83
N PHE A 499 9.44 11.90 18.78
CA PHE A 499 9.86 13.31 18.82
C PHE A 499 10.35 13.88 17.47
N PRO A 500 11.20 13.18 16.68
CA PRO A 500 11.72 13.72 15.42
C PRO A 500 10.65 14.02 14.36
N PHE A 501 9.44 13.48 14.47
CA PHE A 501 8.37 13.78 13.53
C PHE A 501 7.94 15.25 13.57
N LEU A 502 8.07 15.92 14.72
CA LEU A 502 7.75 17.34 14.86
C LEU A 502 8.63 18.23 13.99
N GLU A 503 9.87 17.81 13.71
CA GLU A 503 10.78 18.54 12.84
C GLU A 503 10.41 18.42 11.35
N ARG A 504 9.49 17.52 10.97
CA ARG A 504 9.21 17.15 9.56
C ARG A 504 7.75 17.26 9.14
N PHE A 505 6.80 16.92 10.03
CA PHE A 505 5.40 16.74 9.65
C PHE A 505 4.49 17.75 10.34
N ASP A 506 3.49 18.22 9.59
CA ASP A 506 2.37 18.97 10.16
C ASP A 506 1.36 18.02 10.79
N MET A 507 1.62 17.58 12.02
CA MET A 507 0.68 16.72 12.74
C MET A 507 -0.38 17.51 13.51
N LEU A 508 -0.10 18.76 13.88
CA LEU A 508 -1.05 19.58 14.62
C LEU A 508 -2.13 20.20 13.73
N LYS A 509 -2.02 20.12 12.39
CA LYS A 509 -3.13 20.43 11.46
C LYS A 509 -4.42 19.67 11.79
N TYR A 510 -4.31 18.46 12.34
CA TYR A 510 -5.46 17.65 12.73
C TYR A 510 -6.09 18.12 14.04
N ALA A 511 -5.36 18.80 14.92
CA ALA A 511 -5.87 19.21 16.23
C ALA A 511 -6.92 20.33 16.09
N MET A 512 -8.08 20.12 16.73
CA MET A 512 -9.07 21.19 16.93
C MET A 512 -8.67 22.14 18.08
N PRO A 513 -9.24 23.35 18.17
CA PRO A 513 -9.07 24.20 19.35
C PRO A 513 -9.47 23.46 20.64
N GLY A 514 -8.65 23.57 21.68
CA GLY A 514 -8.82 22.89 22.97
C GLY A 514 -8.48 21.39 22.96
N ALA A 515 -7.92 20.86 21.87
CA ALA A 515 -7.54 19.44 21.80
C ALA A 515 -6.38 19.09 22.73
N VAL A 516 -6.28 17.80 23.06
CA VAL A 516 -5.14 17.25 23.80
C VAL A 516 -4.02 16.87 22.83
N PHE A 517 -2.79 17.28 23.13
CA PHE A 517 -1.59 16.87 22.41
C PHE A 517 -0.67 16.07 23.33
N LEU A 518 -0.43 14.79 23.02
CA LEU A 518 0.46 13.91 23.76
C LEU A 518 1.76 13.67 22.98
N LEU A 519 2.92 13.94 23.58
CA LEU A 519 4.23 13.75 22.95
C LEU A 519 5.14 12.81 23.75
N ASN A 520 5.65 11.79 23.08
CA ASN A 520 6.80 11.02 23.57
C ASN A 520 8.09 11.82 23.34
N SER A 521 8.77 12.22 24.41
CA SER A 521 9.92 13.13 24.39
C SER A 521 10.99 12.67 25.38
N ILE A 522 12.26 12.73 24.99
CA ILE A 522 13.40 12.54 25.90
C ILE A 522 13.64 13.76 26.80
N TYR A 523 12.99 14.89 26.49
CA TYR A 523 13.04 16.13 27.26
C TYR A 523 11.85 16.20 28.21
N GLY A 524 12.10 16.62 29.46
CA GLY A 524 11.08 16.77 30.49
C GLY A 524 10.15 17.98 30.26
N PRO A 525 9.11 18.15 31.10
CA PRO A 525 8.11 19.21 30.94
C PRO A 525 8.69 20.63 31.02
N ASP A 526 9.80 20.84 31.72
CA ASP A 526 10.45 22.14 31.87
C ASP A 526 11.37 22.50 30.70
N GLU A 527 11.78 21.52 29.88
CA GLU A 527 12.79 21.68 28.82
C GLU A 527 12.20 21.50 27.42
N VAL A 528 11.18 20.66 27.28
CA VAL A 528 10.62 20.23 25.98
C VAL A 528 10.23 21.41 25.09
N TRP A 529 9.74 22.51 25.68
CA TRP A 529 9.29 23.69 24.95
C TRP A 529 10.42 24.27 24.07
N ASP A 530 11.64 24.34 24.58
CA ASP A 530 12.80 24.91 23.87
C ASP A 530 13.31 24.03 22.72
N HIS A 531 12.83 22.79 22.65
CA HIS A 531 13.15 21.82 21.60
C HIS A 531 12.05 21.68 20.53
N LEU A 532 10.96 22.46 20.63
CA LEU A 532 9.89 22.44 19.62
C LEU A 532 10.17 23.42 18.47
N PRO A 533 9.86 23.06 17.22
CA PRO A 533 9.85 24.01 16.11
C PRO A 533 8.85 25.16 16.32
N ARG A 534 9.14 26.31 15.73
CA ARG A 534 8.33 27.52 15.80
C ARG A 534 6.85 27.28 15.46
N GLU A 535 6.57 26.54 14.39
CA GLU A 535 5.21 26.24 13.94
C GLU A 535 4.44 25.41 14.95
N VAL A 536 5.10 24.44 15.59
CA VAL A 536 4.48 23.57 16.60
C VAL A 536 4.12 24.39 17.84
N GLN A 537 5.03 25.25 18.32
CA GLN A 537 4.73 26.16 19.42
C GLN A 537 3.56 27.09 19.09
N GLN A 538 3.53 27.61 17.87
CA GLN A 538 2.47 28.52 17.40
C GLN A 538 1.09 27.82 17.38
N ASP A 539 1.03 26.58 16.90
CA ASP A 539 -0.21 25.80 16.89
C ASP A 539 -0.71 25.46 18.29
N ILE A 540 0.20 25.09 19.21
CA ILE A 540 -0.14 24.82 20.61
C ILE A 540 -0.79 26.04 21.26
N ILE A 541 -0.21 27.24 21.04
CA ILE A 541 -0.73 28.50 21.58
C ILE A 541 -2.07 28.88 20.93
N ASN A 542 -2.10 28.97 19.59
CA ASN A 542 -3.27 29.46 18.85
C ASN A 542 -4.51 28.60 19.06
N LYS A 543 -4.31 27.29 19.20
CA LYS A 543 -5.41 26.34 19.40
C LYS A 543 -5.66 26.06 20.88
N HIS A 544 -4.93 26.69 21.81
CA HIS A 544 -5.04 26.45 23.24
C HIS A 544 -4.99 24.95 23.60
N LEU A 545 -3.98 24.25 23.07
CA LEU A 545 -3.88 22.80 23.24
C LEU A 545 -3.48 22.43 24.66
N HIS A 546 -4.07 21.36 25.19
CA HIS A 546 -3.61 20.73 26.43
C HIS A 546 -2.40 19.85 26.11
N PHE A 547 -1.21 20.34 26.40
CA PHE A 547 0.04 19.72 25.99
C PHE A 547 0.62 18.82 27.09
N TYR A 548 0.78 17.52 26.79
CA TYR A 548 1.33 16.51 27.69
C TYR A 548 2.59 15.87 27.13
N VAL A 549 3.54 15.56 28.00
CA VAL A 549 4.79 14.88 27.65
C VAL A 549 5.13 13.72 28.56
N ILE A 550 5.84 12.74 28.00
CA ILE A 550 6.39 11.59 28.71
C ILE A 550 7.66 11.08 27.99
N ASP A 551 8.69 10.68 28.74
CA ASP A 551 9.79 9.86 28.18
C ASP A 551 9.41 8.38 28.26
N ALA A 552 8.67 7.91 27.26
CA ALA A 552 8.20 6.53 27.25
C ALA A 552 9.34 5.53 27.08
N TYR A 553 10.47 5.92 26.50
CA TYR A 553 11.64 5.06 26.37
C TYR A 553 12.33 4.84 27.72
N GLU A 554 12.47 5.89 28.51
CA GLU A 554 13.02 5.78 29.86
C GLU A 554 12.11 4.97 30.78
N VAL A 555 10.79 5.19 30.72
CA VAL A 555 9.81 4.38 31.47
C VAL A 555 9.89 2.92 31.03
N ALA A 556 9.98 2.62 29.72
CA ALA A 556 10.12 1.27 29.20
C ALA A 556 11.41 0.58 29.68
N ARG A 557 12.54 1.30 29.71
CA ARG A 557 13.82 0.77 30.24
C ARG A 557 13.71 0.46 31.73
N ARG A 558 13.20 1.39 32.55
CA ARG A 558 13.07 1.21 34.01
C ARG A 558 12.12 0.09 34.41
N THR A 559 11.10 -0.16 33.60
CA THR A 559 10.09 -1.20 33.84
C THR A 559 10.45 -2.56 33.21
N GLY A 560 11.60 -2.66 32.53
CA GLY A 560 12.08 -3.90 31.91
C GLY A 560 11.37 -4.28 30.60
N MET A 561 10.72 -3.33 29.94
CA MET A 561 10.05 -3.51 28.64
C MET A 561 10.97 -3.25 27.42
N GLY A 562 12.23 -2.89 27.66
CA GLY A 562 13.20 -2.57 26.62
C GLY A 562 12.83 -1.27 25.91
N GLY A 563 12.77 -1.28 24.58
CA GLY A 563 12.39 -0.12 23.75
C GLY A 563 10.90 -0.03 23.40
N ARG A 564 10.03 -0.85 24.01
CA ARG A 564 8.60 -0.91 23.66
C ARG A 564 7.81 0.14 24.43
N ILE A 565 7.30 1.15 23.72
CA ILE A 565 6.54 2.27 24.30
C ILE A 565 5.01 2.11 24.19
N ASN A 566 4.55 1.09 23.47
CA ASN A 566 3.14 0.89 23.12
C ASN A 566 2.19 0.88 24.33
N THR A 567 2.46 0.08 25.38
CA THR A 567 1.62 0.01 26.59
C THR A 567 1.64 1.32 27.38
N ILE A 568 2.77 2.03 27.40
CA ILE A 568 2.93 3.32 28.10
C ILE A 568 2.09 4.38 27.40
N MET A 569 2.25 4.54 26.09
CA MET A 569 1.50 5.53 25.31
C MET A 569 0.00 5.24 25.30
N GLN A 570 -0.37 3.96 25.24
CA GLN A 570 -1.77 3.53 25.38
C GLN A 570 -2.36 3.96 26.73
N THR A 571 -1.61 3.75 27.82
CA THR A 571 -2.04 4.16 29.17
C THR A 571 -2.26 5.66 29.25
N CYS A 572 -1.33 6.45 28.67
CA CYS A 572 -1.47 7.90 28.62
C CYS A 572 -2.73 8.32 27.85
N PHE A 573 -3.00 7.74 26.68
CA PHE A 573 -4.22 8.01 25.92
C PHE A 573 -5.49 7.79 26.76
N PHE A 574 -5.61 6.64 27.40
CA PHE A 574 -6.77 6.33 28.24
C PHE A 574 -6.92 7.29 29.44
N ALA A 575 -5.81 7.78 29.99
CA ALA A 575 -5.84 8.66 31.16
C ALA A 575 -6.29 10.09 30.85
N ILE A 576 -6.04 10.59 29.64
CA ILE A 576 -6.21 12.02 29.29
C ILE A 576 -7.09 12.27 28.06
N SER A 577 -7.55 11.24 27.33
CA SER A 577 -8.38 11.42 26.13
C SER A 577 -9.83 11.81 26.41
N GLY A 578 -10.31 11.59 27.63
CA GLY A 578 -11.72 11.83 27.99
C GLY A 578 -12.72 10.80 27.46
N VAL A 579 -12.27 9.73 26.78
CA VAL A 579 -13.17 8.66 26.27
C VAL A 579 -13.87 7.91 27.41
N LEU A 580 -13.15 7.69 28.52
CA LEU A 580 -13.65 7.04 29.72
C LEU A 580 -13.20 7.82 30.96
N PRO A 581 -13.95 7.74 32.08
CA PRO A 581 -13.47 8.20 33.36
C PRO A 581 -12.15 7.52 33.72
N ARG A 582 -11.18 8.30 34.22
CA ARG A 582 -9.79 7.84 34.47
C ARG A 582 -9.69 6.54 35.26
N GLU A 583 -10.47 6.38 36.32
CA GLU A 583 -10.45 5.16 37.14
C GLU A 583 -10.98 3.93 36.39
N GLN A 584 -12.04 4.09 35.60
CA GLN A 584 -12.61 3.02 34.78
C GLN A 584 -11.63 2.61 33.68
N ALA A 585 -10.99 3.59 33.04
CA ALA A 585 -9.96 3.37 32.03
C ALA A 585 -8.79 2.53 32.59
N ILE A 586 -8.24 2.89 33.76
CA ILE A 586 -7.13 2.16 34.39
C ILE A 586 -7.55 0.72 34.73
N ALA A 587 -8.76 0.53 35.26
CA ALA A 587 -9.28 -0.79 35.58
C ALA A 587 -9.42 -1.67 34.32
N ALA A 588 -9.99 -1.12 33.24
CA ALA A 588 -10.18 -1.84 31.97
C ALA A 588 -8.85 -2.26 31.31
N ILE A 589 -7.82 -1.40 31.37
CA ILE A 589 -6.47 -1.73 30.90
C ILE A 589 -5.87 -2.88 31.70
N LYS A 590 -5.89 -2.79 33.04
CA LYS A 590 -5.32 -3.83 33.92
C LYS A 590 -6.04 -5.17 33.75
N GLU A 591 -7.36 -5.16 33.56
CA GLU A 591 -8.12 -6.38 33.28
C GLU A 591 -7.74 -6.99 31.93
N THR A 592 -7.60 -6.17 30.88
CA THR A 592 -7.18 -6.65 29.56
C THR A 592 -5.76 -7.20 29.55
N ILE A 593 -4.82 -6.57 30.27
CA ILE A 593 -3.47 -7.08 30.47
C ILE A 593 -3.52 -8.47 31.13
N ARG A 594 -4.37 -8.68 32.14
CA ARG A 594 -4.55 -9.98 32.80
C ARG A 594 -5.12 -11.03 31.82
N LYS A 595 -6.16 -10.69 31.06
CA LYS A 595 -6.74 -11.59 30.03
C LYS A 595 -5.70 -11.97 28.96
N THR A 596 -4.92 -11.00 28.49
CA THR A 596 -3.97 -11.17 27.37
C THR A 596 -2.70 -11.91 27.80
N TYR A 597 -2.11 -11.51 28.94
CA TYR A 597 -0.80 -11.98 29.37
C TYR A 597 -0.84 -12.96 30.54
N GLY A 598 -2.00 -13.25 31.13
CA GLY A 598 -2.12 -14.23 32.22
C GLY A 598 -1.59 -15.62 31.84
N LYS A 599 -1.75 -16.02 30.57
CA LYS A 599 -1.18 -17.27 30.03
C LYS A 599 0.35 -17.29 29.96
N ARG A 600 1.00 -16.13 30.07
CA ARG A 600 2.47 -15.98 30.03
C ARG A 600 3.10 -15.86 31.43
N GLY A 601 2.29 -15.96 32.50
CA GLY A 601 2.74 -15.95 33.89
C GLY A 601 2.58 -14.60 34.60
N GLU A 602 2.44 -14.66 35.93
CA GLU A 602 2.13 -13.50 36.79
C GLU A 602 3.23 -12.42 36.75
N GLU A 603 4.49 -12.80 36.58
CA GLU A 603 5.60 -11.86 36.48
C GLU A 603 5.45 -10.91 35.26
N VAL A 604 4.98 -11.43 34.12
CA VAL A 604 4.72 -10.63 32.92
C VAL A 604 3.55 -9.68 33.16
N VAL A 605 2.49 -10.14 33.84
CA VAL A 605 1.33 -9.31 34.20
C VAL A 605 1.77 -8.16 35.13
N GLN A 606 2.51 -8.47 36.19
CA GLN A 606 2.97 -7.46 37.15
C GLN A 606 3.94 -6.45 36.54
N ARG A 607 4.81 -6.86 35.60
CA ARG A 607 5.65 -5.92 34.83
C ARG A 607 4.81 -4.95 34.01
N ASN A 608 3.76 -5.43 33.34
CA ASN A 608 2.84 -4.58 32.59
C ASN A 608 2.02 -3.66 33.52
N PHE A 609 1.62 -4.13 34.71
CA PHE A 609 0.96 -3.27 35.70
C PHE A 609 1.88 -2.16 36.20
N ASN A 610 3.14 -2.50 36.51
CA ASN A 610 4.13 -1.49 36.87
C ASN A 610 4.35 -0.49 35.73
N ALA A 611 4.35 -0.94 34.46
CA ALA A 611 4.43 -0.02 33.33
C ALA A 611 3.25 0.95 33.25
N VAL A 612 2.02 0.49 33.51
CA VAL A 612 0.82 1.35 33.60
C VAL A 612 0.98 2.38 34.71
N ASP A 613 1.37 1.95 35.92
CA ASP A 613 1.49 2.84 37.07
C ASP A 613 2.62 3.87 36.88
N GLN A 614 3.76 3.45 36.33
CA GLN A 614 4.88 4.33 36.01
C GLN A 614 4.57 5.29 34.86
N ALA A 615 3.77 4.87 33.87
CA ALA A 615 3.32 5.77 32.80
C ALA A 615 2.51 6.94 33.38
N LEU A 616 1.56 6.65 34.28
CA LEU A 616 0.74 7.68 34.94
C LEU A 616 1.56 8.60 35.85
N ALA A 617 2.57 8.06 36.54
CA ALA A 617 3.44 8.85 37.42
C ALA A 617 4.43 9.75 36.67
N ASN A 618 4.74 9.43 35.41
CA ASN A 618 5.69 10.17 34.57
C ASN A 618 5.03 10.88 33.38
N LEU A 619 3.70 11.04 33.42
CA LEU A 619 2.94 11.84 32.46
C LEU A 619 2.75 13.25 33.04
N TYR A 620 3.29 14.25 32.34
CA TYR A 620 3.29 15.63 32.81
C TYR A 620 2.54 16.54 31.84
N GLU A 621 1.69 17.42 32.35
CA GLU A 621 1.16 18.54 31.58
C GLU A 621 2.21 19.65 31.53
N VAL A 622 2.48 20.16 30.33
CA VAL A 622 3.45 21.23 30.08
C VAL A 622 2.77 22.57 30.26
N ARG A 623 3.38 23.47 31.05
CA ARG A 623 2.92 24.84 31.14
C ARG A 623 3.25 25.59 29.84
N VAL A 624 2.25 25.74 28.97
CA VAL A 624 2.37 26.45 27.70
C VAL A 624 2.63 27.95 27.92
N PRO A 625 3.73 28.53 27.41
CA PRO A 625 3.97 29.97 27.44
C PRO A 625 3.06 30.75 26.49
N ASP A 626 2.84 32.04 26.77
CA ASP A 626 1.95 32.90 25.95
C ASP A 626 2.54 33.30 24.59
N LYS A 627 3.84 33.04 24.36
CA LYS A 627 4.54 33.44 23.15
C LYS A 627 5.45 32.32 22.64
N VAL A 628 5.61 32.31 21.32
CA VAL A 628 6.60 31.49 20.63
C VAL A 628 8.01 31.96 20.99
N THR A 629 8.86 31.03 21.43
CA THR A 629 10.26 31.28 21.81
C THR A 629 11.26 30.61 20.87
N SER A 630 10.83 29.60 20.10
CA SER A 630 11.70 28.83 19.22
C SER A 630 12.30 29.69 18.10
N THR A 631 13.60 29.49 17.86
CA THR A 631 14.37 30.19 16.81
C THR A 631 14.54 29.35 15.54
N PHE A 632 14.02 28.13 15.51
CA PHE A 632 14.11 27.23 14.36
C PHE A 632 12.74 26.74 13.92
N THR A 633 12.62 26.44 12.64
CA THR A 633 11.37 26.00 12.00
C THR A 633 11.42 24.52 11.69
N ARG A 634 10.28 23.96 11.27
CA ARG A 634 10.26 22.64 10.61
C ARG A 634 11.23 22.63 9.43
N ARG A 635 11.88 21.49 9.23
CA ARG A 635 12.81 21.27 8.12
C ARG A 635 12.01 21.16 6.82
N PRO A 636 12.52 21.69 5.71
CA PRO A 636 11.91 21.41 4.42
C PRO A 636 11.99 19.89 4.13
N PRO A 637 10.99 19.32 3.43
CA PRO A 637 10.95 17.89 3.15
C PRO A 637 12.10 17.42 2.24
N MET A 638 12.64 18.35 1.44
CA MET A 638 13.80 18.16 0.57
C MET A 638 14.73 19.37 0.70
N PRO A 639 16.06 19.19 0.54
CA PRO A 639 17.01 20.28 0.63
C PRO A 639 16.93 21.22 -0.60
N PRO A 640 17.34 22.50 -0.50
CA PRO A 640 17.22 23.48 -1.58
C PRO A 640 17.91 23.08 -2.89
N GLU A 641 19.02 22.36 -2.80
CA GLU A 641 19.82 21.87 -3.93
C GLU A 641 19.21 20.67 -4.67
N ALA A 642 18.12 20.09 -4.15
CA ALA A 642 17.42 19.02 -4.86
C ALA A 642 16.81 19.55 -6.18
N PRO A 643 16.76 18.73 -7.25
CA PRO A 643 16.09 19.11 -8.50
C PRO A 643 14.65 19.56 -8.25
N GLU A 644 14.14 20.48 -9.06
CA GLU A 644 12.81 21.10 -8.88
C GLU A 644 11.70 20.05 -8.71
N PHE A 645 11.62 19.05 -9.59
CA PHE A 645 10.64 17.98 -9.47
C PHE A 645 10.77 17.20 -8.14
N VAL A 646 12.00 16.94 -7.69
CA VAL A 646 12.24 16.27 -6.40
C VAL A 646 11.79 17.16 -5.25
N ARG A 647 12.07 18.46 -5.30
CA ARG A 647 11.76 19.40 -4.23
C ARG A 647 10.26 19.69 -4.12
N GLU A 648 9.61 20.02 -5.23
CA GLU A 648 8.22 20.47 -5.22
C GLU A 648 7.22 19.30 -5.24
N VAL A 649 7.47 18.27 -6.07
CA VAL A 649 6.54 17.14 -6.24
C VAL A 649 6.83 16.04 -5.22
N LEU A 650 8.04 15.48 -5.25
CA LEU A 650 8.38 14.39 -4.32
C LEU A 650 8.46 14.88 -2.87
N GLY A 651 8.89 16.12 -2.65
CA GLY A 651 8.90 16.77 -1.34
C GLY A 651 7.50 16.90 -0.74
N ALA A 652 6.49 17.28 -1.53
CA ALA A 652 5.10 17.32 -1.06
C ALA A 652 4.59 15.93 -0.66
N ILE A 653 4.93 14.89 -1.44
CA ILE A 653 4.56 13.51 -1.09
C ILE A 653 5.28 13.05 0.20
N VAL A 654 6.59 13.32 0.34
CA VAL A 654 7.36 13.02 1.56
C VAL A 654 6.77 13.72 2.79
N ALA A 655 6.23 14.94 2.63
CA ALA A 655 5.61 15.70 3.71
C ALA A 655 4.20 15.20 4.10
N GLY A 656 3.63 14.22 3.37
CA GLY A 656 2.25 13.79 3.55
C GLY A 656 1.23 14.80 2.99
N GLU A 657 1.62 15.55 1.95
CA GLU A 657 0.82 16.57 1.26
C GLU A 657 0.57 16.23 -0.22
N GLY A 658 0.81 14.97 -0.62
CA GLY A 658 0.65 14.52 -2.01
C GLY A 658 -0.76 14.73 -2.57
N ASP A 659 -1.80 14.74 -1.72
CA ASP A 659 -3.18 15.02 -2.13
C ASP A 659 -3.40 16.44 -2.68
N ARG A 660 -2.50 17.39 -2.40
CA ARG A 660 -2.56 18.76 -2.89
C ARG A 660 -1.98 18.93 -4.29
N LEU A 661 -1.20 17.95 -4.77
CA LEU A 661 -0.57 18.02 -6.07
C LEU A 661 -1.63 17.92 -7.17
N PRO A 662 -1.63 18.84 -8.14
CA PRO A 662 -2.57 18.79 -9.25
C PRO A 662 -2.17 17.73 -10.29
N VAL A 663 -3.07 17.43 -11.23
CA VAL A 663 -2.80 16.47 -12.31
C VAL A 663 -1.58 16.87 -13.13
N SER A 664 -1.37 18.16 -13.40
CA SER A 664 -0.21 18.66 -14.16
C SER A 664 1.16 18.38 -13.52
N ALA A 665 1.20 18.09 -12.21
CA ALA A 665 2.43 17.79 -11.49
C ALA A 665 2.91 16.33 -11.68
N MET A 666 2.05 15.46 -12.20
CA MET A 666 2.34 14.02 -12.33
C MET A 666 2.87 13.68 -13.73
N PRO A 667 3.83 12.73 -13.83
CA PRO A 667 4.26 12.22 -15.13
C PRO A 667 3.12 11.46 -15.82
N VAL A 668 2.96 11.67 -17.12
CA VAL A 668 1.82 11.13 -17.90
C VAL A 668 1.86 9.61 -18.07
N ASP A 669 3.03 9.00 -17.90
CA ASP A 669 3.31 7.58 -18.11
C ASP A 669 3.86 6.88 -16.85
N GLY A 670 3.88 7.57 -15.70
CA GLY A 670 4.46 7.03 -14.47
C GLY A 670 6.00 7.02 -14.42
N THR A 671 6.69 7.71 -15.33
CA THR A 671 8.16 7.81 -15.28
C THR A 671 8.63 8.78 -14.19
N PHE A 672 9.43 8.29 -13.23
CA PHE A 672 10.00 9.09 -12.14
C PHE A 672 11.53 9.18 -12.21
N PRO A 673 12.14 10.26 -11.68
CA PRO A 673 13.59 10.37 -11.60
C PRO A 673 14.18 9.34 -10.62
N THR A 674 15.40 8.92 -10.92
CA THR A 674 16.23 8.07 -10.07
C THR A 674 17.08 8.92 -9.11
N ALA A 675 17.81 8.27 -8.21
CA ALA A 675 18.75 8.88 -7.27
C ALA A 675 18.12 9.88 -6.29
N THR A 676 16.87 9.65 -5.88
CA THR A 676 16.10 10.63 -5.09
C THR A 676 16.14 10.37 -3.59
N THR A 677 16.37 9.13 -3.13
CA THR A 677 16.50 8.80 -1.69
C THR A 677 17.64 9.55 -0.99
N ARG A 678 18.69 9.92 -1.72
CA ARG A 678 19.81 10.72 -1.18
C ARG A 678 19.39 12.04 -0.55
N TYR A 679 18.23 12.58 -0.94
CA TYR A 679 17.68 13.85 -0.46
C TYR A 679 16.76 13.69 0.76
N GLU A 680 16.33 12.47 1.10
CA GLU A 680 15.25 12.26 2.08
C GLU A 680 15.71 12.42 3.53
N LYS A 681 16.92 11.98 3.88
CA LYS A 681 17.57 12.12 5.20
C LYS A 681 16.62 11.82 6.38
N ARG A 682 16.10 10.58 6.40
CA ARG A 682 14.97 10.15 7.25
C ARG A 682 15.15 10.38 8.74
N ASN A 683 16.39 10.27 9.22
CA ASN A 683 16.83 10.45 10.60
C ASN A 683 16.03 9.64 11.64
N ILE A 684 15.98 8.32 11.45
CA ILE A 684 15.15 7.40 12.28
C ILE A 684 15.94 6.58 13.30
N ALA A 685 17.27 6.58 13.25
CA ALA A 685 18.10 5.82 14.18
C ALA A 685 18.33 6.55 15.51
N LEU A 686 18.16 5.84 16.63
CA LEU A 686 18.52 6.33 17.97
C LEU A 686 20.04 6.25 18.22
N GLU A 687 20.68 5.25 17.63
CA GLU A 687 22.12 5.01 17.72
C GLU A 687 22.70 4.76 16.32
N ILE A 688 23.94 5.20 16.11
CA ILE A 688 24.68 5.00 14.85
C ILE A 688 26.07 4.43 15.12
N PRO A 689 26.67 3.71 14.16
CA PRO A 689 28.02 3.19 14.32
C PRO A 689 29.08 4.31 14.29
N VAL A 690 30.06 4.24 15.19
CA VAL A 690 31.22 5.14 15.29
C VAL A 690 32.48 4.35 15.02
N TRP A 691 33.32 4.84 14.11
CA TRP A 691 34.53 4.16 13.63
C TRP A 691 35.78 4.48 14.48
N GLU A 692 36.52 3.45 14.87
CA GLU A 692 37.77 3.51 15.64
C GLU A 692 38.98 3.17 14.73
N PRO A 693 39.72 4.17 14.22
CA PRO A 693 40.71 3.95 13.16
C PRO A 693 41.88 3.04 13.55
N ASP A 694 42.32 3.10 14.81
CA ASP A 694 43.52 2.40 15.30
C ASP A 694 43.32 0.88 15.41
N ILE A 695 42.07 0.44 15.59
CA ILE A 695 41.69 -0.98 15.68
C ILE A 695 41.37 -1.52 14.26
N CYS A 696 40.98 -0.64 13.34
CA CYS A 696 40.49 -1.02 12.03
C CYS A 696 41.54 -1.73 11.16
N ILE A 697 41.15 -2.90 10.65
CA ILE A 697 41.95 -3.70 9.71
C ILE A 697 41.59 -3.46 8.24
N GLN A 698 40.66 -2.53 7.96
CA GLN A 698 40.28 -2.09 6.60
C GLN A 698 39.77 -3.22 5.69
N CYS A 699 38.98 -4.15 6.25
CA CYS A 699 38.51 -5.35 5.54
C CYS A 699 37.25 -5.14 4.67
N GLY A 700 36.56 -4.00 4.78
CA GLY A 700 35.33 -3.70 4.02
C GLY A 700 34.07 -4.47 4.45
N LYS A 701 34.15 -5.44 5.38
CA LYS A 701 32.98 -6.27 5.76
C LYS A 701 31.79 -5.46 6.27
N CYS A 702 32.03 -4.42 7.06
CA CYS A 702 30.99 -3.52 7.56
C CYS A 702 30.24 -2.78 6.44
N VAL A 703 30.93 -2.41 5.35
CA VAL A 703 30.37 -1.80 4.15
C VAL A 703 29.58 -2.82 3.33
N MET A 704 30.09 -4.05 3.22
CA MET A 704 29.45 -5.13 2.47
C MET A 704 28.08 -5.49 3.06
N VAL A 705 28.00 -5.71 4.38
CA VAL A 705 26.77 -6.16 5.04
C VAL A 705 25.75 -5.05 5.24
N CYS A 706 26.11 -3.79 4.97
CA CYS A 706 25.21 -2.67 5.20
C CYS A 706 24.04 -2.69 4.19
N PRO A 707 22.79 -2.85 4.66
CA PRO A 707 21.64 -2.98 3.76
C PRO A 707 21.19 -1.65 3.14
N HIS A 708 21.70 -0.51 3.62
CA HIS A 708 21.25 0.81 3.18
C HIS A 708 22.37 1.67 2.57
N ALA A 709 23.57 1.11 2.38
CA ALA A 709 24.76 1.84 1.90
C ALA A 709 25.12 3.08 2.74
N VAL A 710 24.80 3.07 4.05
CA VAL A 710 25.00 4.18 4.99
C VAL A 710 26.39 4.20 5.61
N ILE A 711 27.22 3.19 5.35
CA ILE A 711 28.63 3.17 5.74
C ILE A 711 29.45 2.89 4.50
N ARG A 712 30.43 3.74 4.20
CA ARG A 712 31.25 3.68 2.99
C ARG A 712 32.72 3.91 3.31
N ALA A 713 33.57 3.44 2.42
CA ALA A 713 35.01 3.59 2.53
C ALA A 713 35.60 4.23 1.28
N LYS A 714 36.58 5.12 1.46
CA LYS A 714 37.37 5.72 0.37
C LYS A 714 38.86 5.67 0.68
N ILE A 715 39.66 5.60 -0.39
CA ILE A 715 41.12 5.77 -0.35
C ILE A 715 41.48 6.97 -1.20
N TYR A 716 42.23 7.92 -0.65
CA TYR A 716 42.51 9.19 -1.29
C TYR A 716 43.84 9.79 -0.84
N ASP A 717 44.33 10.75 -1.61
CA ASP A 717 45.59 11.46 -1.33
C ASP A 717 45.48 12.33 -0.07
N PRO A 718 46.51 12.39 0.80
CA PRO A 718 46.47 13.19 2.02
C PRO A 718 46.22 14.69 1.79
N SER A 719 46.49 15.23 0.60
CA SER A 719 46.22 16.65 0.26
C SER A 719 44.75 17.04 0.40
N TYR A 720 43.81 16.10 0.23
CA TYR A 720 42.39 16.38 0.44
C TYR A 720 42.05 16.67 1.90
N LEU A 721 42.86 16.21 2.87
CA LEU A 721 42.60 16.42 4.30
C LEU A 721 42.80 17.87 4.77
N VAL A 722 43.40 18.74 3.94
CA VAL A 722 43.60 20.16 4.28
C VAL A 722 42.27 20.87 4.56
N LYS A 723 41.19 20.45 3.89
CA LYS A 723 39.83 21.00 4.06
C LYS A 723 38.93 20.12 4.92
N ALA A 724 39.46 19.08 5.56
CA ALA A 724 38.66 18.17 6.34
C ALA A 724 38.11 18.85 7.61
N PRO A 725 36.87 18.58 8.02
CA PRO A 725 36.36 18.97 9.33
C PRO A 725 37.30 18.49 10.46
N PRO A 726 37.44 19.22 11.58
CA PRO A 726 38.35 18.84 12.67
C PRO A 726 38.10 17.44 13.25
N THR A 727 36.87 16.96 13.12
CA THR A 727 36.38 15.69 13.64
C THR A 727 36.42 14.56 12.61
N PHE A 728 36.87 14.84 11.38
CA PHE A 728 36.95 13.86 10.30
C PHE A 728 38.11 12.89 10.53
N ARG A 729 37.77 11.63 10.79
CA ARG A 729 38.74 10.58 11.11
C ARG A 729 39.37 10.01 9.83
N SER A 730 40.68 9.74 9.86
CA SER A 730 41.39 9.04 8.79
C SER A 730 42.57 8.24 9.34
N THR A 731 43.02 7.21 8.61
CA THR A 731 44.22 6.42 8.94
C THR A 731 45.01 6.07 7.67
N ALA A 732 46.23 5.53 7.79
CA ALA A 732 47.01 5.11 6.62
C ALA A 732 46.36 3.92 5.91
N ALA A 733 46.28 3.95 4.57
CA ALA A 733 45.71 2.85 3.79
C ALA A 733 46.61 1.60 3.83
N LYS A 734 46.00 0.43 4.06
CA LYS A 734 46.67 -0.89 4.17
C LYS A 734 46.40 -1.74 2.92
N PHE A 735 46.61 -1.15 1.74
CA PHE A 735 46.40 -1.77 0.42
C PHE A 735 47.72 -1.84 -0.34
N LYS A 736 47.97 -2.94 -1.05
CA LYS A 736 49.23 -3.13 -1.82
C LYS A 736 49.19 -2.37 -3.15
N GLU A 737 47.98 -2.13 -3.62
CA GLU A 737 47.63 -1.49 -4.89
C GLU A 737 47.89 0.03 -4.88
N VAL A 738 48.12 0.63 -3.71
CA VAL A 738 48.27 2.08 -3.53
C VAL A 738 49.56 2.46 -2.78
N PRO A 739 50.09 3.67 -3.00
CA PRO A 739 51.19 4.21 -2.21
C PRO A 739 50.92 4.21 -0.69
N LYS A 740 51.97 4.05 0.13
CA LYS A 740 51.86 3.89 1.59
C LYS A 740 51.35 5.14 2.32
N ASP A 741 51.42 6.30 1.69
CA ASP A 741 51.00 7.62 2.19
C ASP A 741 49.52 7.93 1.94
N MET A 742 48.83 7.13 1.13
CA MET A 742 47.39 7.27 0.90
C MET A 742 46.60 7.07 2.21
N ARG A 743 45.48 7.78 2.32
CA ARG A 743 44.62 7.78 3.50
C ARG A 743 43.37 6.96 3.25
N TYR A 744 42.90 6.28 4.29
CA TYR A 744 41.67 5.51 4.33
C TYR A 744 40.72 6.12 5.35
N THR A 745 39.46 6.28 4.96
CA THR A 745 38.37 6.65 5.88
C THR A 745 37.19 5.71 5.68
N LEU A 746 36.60 5.29 6.79
CA LEU A 746 35.30 4.65 6.88
C LEU A 746 34.33 5.67 7.48
N GLN A 747 33.36 6.14 6.71
CA GLN A 747 32.42 7.18 7.13
C GLN A 747 30.99 6.66 7.12
N VAL A 748 30.19 7.16 8.07
CA VAL A 748 28.77 6.82 8.25
C VAL A 748 27.90 8.01 7.87
N ALA A 749 26.78 7.74 7.21
CA ALA A 749 25.70 8.68 6.90
C ALA A 749 24.72 8.70 8.09
N PRO A 750 24.80 9.69 8.99
CA PRO A 750 24.08 9.64 10.27
C PRO A 750 22.56 9.70 10.12
N GLU A 751 22.07 10.45 9.14
CA GLU A 751 20.64 10.69 8.92
C GLU A 751 19.97 9.63 8.03
N ASP A 752 20.75 8.76 7.40
CA ASP A 752 20.21 7.65 6.59
C ASP A 752 20.35 6.28 7.30
N CYS A 753 21.16 6.22 8.37
CA CYS A 753 21.34 5.01 9.15
C CYS A 753 20.03 4.56 9.80
N THR A 754 19.80 3.25 9.81
CA THR A 754 18.62 2.61 10.42
C THR A 754 18.93 1.96 11.78
N GLY A 755 20.18 2.05 12.26
CA GLY A 755 20.57 1.53 13.58
C GLY A 755 20.61 0.00 13.71
N CYS A 756 20.60 -0.76 12.61
CA CYS A 756 20.52 -2.23 12.63
C CYS A 756 21.72 -2.98 13.25
N ALA A 757 22.81 -2.28 13.59
CA ALA A 757 24.05 -2.83 14.17
C ALA A 757 24.80 -3.94 13.38
N LEU A 758 24.33 -4.37 12.20
CA LEU A 758 24.99 -5.42 11.41
C LEU A 758 26.47 -5.13 11.08
N CYS A 759 26.81 -3.86 10.86
CA CYS A 759 28.19 -3.44 10.62
C CYS A 759 29.11 -3.67 11.82
N VAL A 760 28.58 -3.53 13.05
CA VAL A 760 29.28 -3.80 14.31
C VAL A 760 29.38 -5.29 14.55
N GLU A 761 28.32 -6.06 14.27
CA GLU A 761 28.33 -7.51 14.41
C GLU A 761 29.31 -8.17 13.44
N ALA A 762 29.31 -7.76 12.17
CA ALA A 762 30.22 -8.29 11.16
C ALA A 762 31.68 -7.86 11.33
N CYS A 763 31.98 -6.90 12.21
CA CYS A 763 33.33 -6.39 12.42
C CYS A 763 34.23 -7.45 13.11
N PRO A 764 35.28 -7.96 12.43
CA PRO A 764 36.14 -8.99 13.01
C PRO A 764 37.22 -8.41 13.94
N ALA A 765 37.45 -7.09 13.89
CA ALA A 765 38.51 -6.43 14.62
C ALA A 765 38.06 -6.06 16.04
N LYS A 766 38.73 -6.65 17.03
CA LYS A 766 38.50 -6.43 18.46
C LYS A 766 39.69 -5.70 19.08
N ASP A 767 39.40 -4.81 20.03
CA ASP A 767 40.43 -4.20 20.87
C ASP A 767 41.10 -5.30 21.71
N LYS A 768 42.43 -5.28 21.76
CA LYS A 768 43.22 -6.24 22.56
C LYS A 768 43.27 -5.85 24.04
N THR A 769 42.93 -4.61 24.37
CA THR A 769 43.07 -4.03 25.70
C THR A 769 41.72 -3.88 26.42
N GLN A 770 40.62 -3.70 25.69
CA GLN A 770 39.28 -3.56 26.25
C GLN A 770 38.31 -4.59 25.67
N SER A 771 37.87 -5.54 26.50
CA SER A 771 36.89 -6.56 26.09
C SER A 771 35.57 -5.89 25.65
N GLY A 772 35.04 -6.31 24.50
CA GLY A 772 33.78 -5.80 23.95
C GLY A 772 33.93 -4.59 23.01
N ARG A 773 35.05 -3.85 23.04
CA ARG A 773 35.32 -2.74 22.10
C ARG A 773 35.79 -3.28 20.75
N LYS A 774 35.13 -2.89 19.66
CA LYS A 774 35.49 -3.26 18.27
C LYS A 774 36.01 -2.04 17.50
N ALA A 775 36.45 -2.25 16.25
CA ALA A 775 36.82 -1.14 15.35
C ALA A 775 35.64 -0.26 14.93
N ILE A 776 34.40 -0.66 15.23
CA ILE A 776 33.19 0.10 15.00
C ILE A 776 32.18 -0.27 16.08
N ASN A 777 31.54 0.70 16.72
CA ASN A 777 30.65 0.49 17.88
C ASN A 777 29.41 1.39 17.78
N MET A 778 28.27 0.97 18.33
CA MET A 778 27.08 1.83 18.37
C MET A 778 27.24 2.94 19.42
N ALA A 779 26.77 4.15 19.12
CA ALA A 779 26.70 5.26 20.05
C ALA A 779 25.41 6.08 19.84
N PRO A 780 24.89 6.78 20.88
CA PRO A 780 23.75 7.68 20.74
C PRO A 780 23.95 8.69 19.62
N GLN A 781 22.98 8.78 18.71
CA GLN A 781 23.05 9.63 17.53
C GLN A 781 22.92 11.14 17.85
N PRO A 782 21.97 11.61 18.68
CA PRO A 782 21.68 13.05 18.80
C PRO A 782 22.90 13.94 19.09
N PRO A 783 23.82 13.57 20.01
CA PRO A 783 24.99 14.41 20.31
C PRO A 783 26.01 14.51 19.15
N ILE A 784 26.04 13.54 18.25
CA ILE A 784 27.05 13.44 17.18
C ILE A 784 26.47 13.69 15.78
N ARG A 785 25.14 13.75 15.63
CA ARG A 785 24.45 13.90 14.33
C ARG A 785 24.97 15.06 13.49
N ALA A 786 25.05 16.26 14.08
CA ALA A 786 25.43 17.46 13.34
C ALA A 786 26.88 17.40 12.84
N GLN A 787 27.79 16.89 13.68
CA GLN A 787 29.19 16.67 13.36
C GLN A 787 29.34 15.61 12.25
N GLU A 788 28.70 14.45 12.41
CA GLU A 788 28.83 13.36 11.45
C GLU A 788 28.17 13.69 10.10
N ARG A 789 27.19 14.60 10.07
CA ARG A 789 26.61 15.12 8.82
C ARG A 789 27.66 15.92 8.04
N GLN A 790 28.40 16.80 8.69
CA GLN A 790 29.50 17.54 8.06
C GLN A 790 30.62 16.59 7.59
N ASN A 791 30.95 15.58 8.39
CA ASN A 791 31.91 14.55 8.01
C ASN A 791 31.44 13.74 6.78
N TRP A 792 30.14 13.41 6.71
CA TRP A 792 29.54 12.72 5.58
C TRP A 792 29.55 13.57 4.31
N GLU A 793 29.17 14.84 4.39
CA GLU A 793 29.23 15.80 3.27
C GLU A 793 30.66 15.92 2.73
N PHE A 794 31.65 16.08 3.62
CA PHE A 794 33.06 16.10 3.23
C PHE A 794 33.50 14.78 2.59
N PHE A 795 33.11 13.63 3.16
CA PHE A 795 33.40 12.31 2.59
C PHE A 795 32.85 12.15 1.16
N LEU A 796 31.65 12.64 0.89
CA LEU A 796 31.07 12.61 -0.45
C LEU A 796 31.86 13.46 -1.46
N SER A 797 32.52 14.53 -1.02
CA SER A 797 33.38 15.37 -1.87
C SER A 797 34.73 14.75 -2.25
N LEU A 798 35.16 13.70 -1.56
CA LEU A 798 36.41 12.99 -1.85
C LEU A 798 36.29 12.21 -3.17
N PRO A 799 37.39 12.05 -3.93
CA PRO A 799 37.34 11.29 -5.19
C PRO A 799 37.01 9.81 -4.95
N GLU A 800 36.35 9.20 -5.92
CA GLU A 800 36.22 7.74 -5.98
C GLU A 800 37.57 7.11 -6.36
N VAL A 801 37.74 5.82 -6.04
CA VAL A 801 39.00 5.12 -6.35
C VAL A 801 39.20 4.96 -7.85
N ASP A 802 40.45 5.01 -8.28
CA ASP A 802 40.83 4.72 -9.67
C ASP A 802 40.62 3.23 -9.97
N HIS A 803 39.63 2.91 -10.82
CA HIS A 803 39.28 1.52 -11.13
C HIS A 803 40.44 0.77 -11.80
N ASP A 804 41.35 1.45 -12.49
CA ASP A 804 42.44 0.80 -13.23
C ASP A 804 43.53 0.26 -12.28
N ARG A 805 43.52 0.71 -11.01
CA ARG A 805 44.49 0.28 -9.98
C ARG A 805 44.05 -0.95 -9.20
N PHE A 806 42.77 -1.29 -9.21
CA PHE A 806 42.21 -2.33 -8.36
C PHE A 806 41.58 -3.46 -9.17
N HIS A 807 41.85 -4.70 -8.75
CA HIS A 807 41.03 -5.84 -9.15
C HIS A 807 39.87 -6.02 -8.17
N PHE A 808 38.65 -6.07 -8.69
CA PHE A 808 37.41 -6.12 -7.91
C PHE A 808 36.92 -7.57 -7.68
N ASN A 809 37.84 -8.46 -7.33
CA ASN A 809 37.56 -9.87 -6.98
C ASN A 809 37.63 -10.15 -5.46
N MET A 810 38.05 -9.17 -4.66
CA MET A 810 38.12 -9.26 -3.20
C MET A 810 37.12 -8.31 -2.56
N VAL A 811 36.48 -8.74 -1.46
CA VAL A 811 35.52 -7.94 -0.69
C VAL A 811 36.06 -6.54 -0.39
N LYS A 812 37.28 -6.44 0.17
CA LYS A 812 37.88 -5.16 0.56
C LYS A 812 38.04 -4.17 -0.61
N ASN A 813 38.22 -4.65 -1.84
CA ASN A 813 38.41 -3.82 -3.03
C ASN A 813 37.05 -3.43 -3.62
N VAL A 814 36.10 -4.37 -3.72
CA VAL A 814 34.74 -4.09 -4.21
C VAL A 814 34.04 -3.06 -3.33
N GLN A 815 34.27 -3.09 -2.02
CA GLN A 815 33.65 -2.13 -1.09
C GLN A 815 34.26 -0.72 -1.13
N LEU A 816 35.22 -0.46 -2.03
CA LEU A 816 35.67 0.89 -2.38
C LEU A 816 34.86 1.49 -3.54
N LEU A 817 34.10 0.67 -4.28
CA LEU A 817 33.25 1.15 -5.38
C LEU A 817 32.02 1.87 -4.84
N GLN A 818 31.61 2.92 -5.54
CA GLN A 818 30.39 3.64 -5.24
C GLN A 818 29.18 2.69 -5.37
N PRO A 819 28.33 2.56 -4.33
CA PRO A 819 27.06 1.85 -4.45
C PRO A 819 26.06 2.69 -5.25
N LEU A 820 25.40 2.06 -6.22
CA LEU A 820 24.32 2.68 -7.02
C LEU A 820 22.93 2.19 -6.60
N PHE A 821 22.84 1.55 -5.44
CA PHE A 821 21.61 1.26 -4.72
C PHE A 821 21.82 1.68 -3.26
N GLU A 822 21.20 2.79 -2.85
CA GLU A 822 21.47 3.44 -1.57
C GLU A 822 20.17 3.90 -0.87
N PHE A 823 20.18 3.90 0.46
CA PHE A 823 19.15 4.51 1.31
C PHE A 823 17.71 4.04 1.04
N SER A 824 17.53 2.79 0.63
CA SER A 824 16.21 2.24 0.30
C SER A 824 15.24 2.23 1.49
N GLY A 825 13.95 2.13 1.19
CA GLY A 825 12.87 1.98 2.18
C GLY A 825 12.80 0.61 2.86
N ALA A 826 13.83 -0.24 2.71
CA ALA A 826 13.85 -1.59 3.28
C ALA A 826 13.99 -1.58 4.80
N CYS A 827 13.62 -2.70 5.44
CA CYS A 827 13.73 -2.89 6.89
C CYS A 827 15.15 -2.69 7.42
N ALA A 828 15.27 -2.27 8.69
CA ALA A 828 16.54 -2.29 9.41
C ALA A 828 17.09 -3.72 9.43
N GLY A 829 18.26 -3.93 8.82
CA GLY A 829 18.87 -5.27 8.73
C GLY A 829 18.30 -6.16 7.61
N CYS A 830 17.69 -5.59 6.56
CA CYS A 830 17.18 -6.36 5.42
C CYS A 830 18.25 -7.28 4.80
N GLY A 831 17.87 -8.54 4.53
CA GLY A 831 18.75 -9.54 3.93
C GLY A 831 18.90 -9.45 2.41
N GLU A 832 17.99 -8.75 1.71
CA GLU A 832 17.97 -8.70 0.23
C GLU A 832 18.87 -7.58 -0.31
N THR A 833 18.78 -6.38 0.26
CA THR A 833 19.41 -5.17 -0.30
C THR A 833 20.95 -5.18 -0.35
N PRO A 834 21.71 -5.88 0.52
CA PRO A 834 23.16 -6.03 0.34
C PRO A 834 23.54 -6.65 -1.02
N TYR A 835 22.71 -7.56 -1.55
CA TYR A 835 22.94 -8.20 -2.85
C TYR A 835 22.71 -7.21 -4.00
N LEU A 836 21.61 -6.44 -3.96
CA LEU A 836 21.34 -5.39 -4.96
C LEU A 836 22.38 -4.27 -4.92
N LYS A 837 22.82 -3.88 -3.72
CA LYS A 837 23.94 -2.96 -3.53
C LYS A 837 25.20 -3.50 -4.22
N LEU A 838 25.56 -4.76 -3.98
CA LEU A 838 26.72 -5.39 -4.59
C LEU A 838 26.63 -5.47 -6.12
N MET A 839 25.47 -5.89 -6.65
CA MET A 839 25.18 -5.89 -8.09
C MET A 839 25.36 -4.48 -8.68
N SER A 840 24.82 -3.46 -8.01
CA SER A 840 24.92 -2.07 -8.45
C SER A 840 26.36 -1.53 -8.43
N GLN A 841 27.20 -1.99 -7.50
CA GLN A 841 28.62 -1.62 -7.43
C GLN A 841 29.41 -2.21 -8.60
N LEU A 842 29.09 -3.45 -9.02
CA LEU A 842 29.84 -4.16 -10.05
C LEU A 842 29.37 -3.85 -11.47
N PHE A 843 28.07 -3.61 -11.66
CA PHE A 843 27.46 -3.52 -13.00
C PHE A 843 26.55 -2.30 -13.19
N GLY A 844 26.34 -1.49 -12.15
CA GLY A 844 25.21 -0.58 -12.09
C GLY A 844 25.16 0.48 -13.19
N ASP A 845 26.29 0.86 -13.78
CA ASP A 845 26.36 1.84 -14.86
C ASP A 845 25.86 1.32 -16.24
N ARG A 846 25.40 0.06 -16.29
CA ARG A 846 24.88 -0.62 -17.49
C ARG A 846 23.79 -1.64 -17.19
N VAL A 847 23.19 -1.59 -15.99
CA VAL A 847 22.06 -2.46 -15.61
C VAL A 847 20.76 -1.96 -16.25
N ILE A 848 20.00 -2.90 -16.80
CA ILE A 848 18.59 -2.75 -17.12
C ILE A 848 17.85 -3.80 -16.29
N ALA A 849 17.08 -3.36 -15.31
CA ALA A 849 16.43 -4.22 -14.33
C ALA A 849 14.93 -4.40 -14.62
N ALA A 850 14.53 -5.65 -14.83
CA ALA A 850 13.15 -6.11 -14.68
C ALA A 850 12.99 -6.62 -13.25
N ASN A 851 12.01 -6.10 -12.51
CA ASN A 851 11.80 -6.47 -11.12
C ASN A 851 10.38 -7.00 -10.89
N ALA A 852 10.26 -8.20 -10.34
CA ALA A 852 8.99 -8.80 -9.97
C ALA A 852 8.35 -8.01 -8.82
N THR A 853 7.02 -8.01 -8.75
CA THR A 853 6.32 -7.44 -7.59
C THR A 853 6.69 -8.23 -6.32
N GLY A 854 7.07 -7.53 -5.25
CA GLY A 854 7.49 -8.16 -3.99
C GLY A 854 8.27 -7.19 -3.11
N CYS A 855 9.00 -7.67 -2.11
CA CYS A 855 9.88 -6.83 -1.28
C CYS A 855 10.76 -5.90 -2.14
N SER A 856 11.38 -6.48 -3.17
CA SER A 856 12.35 -5.81 -4.03
C SER A 856 11.76 -4.67 -4.85
N SER A 857 10.52 -4.79 -5.33
CA SER A 857 9.85 -3.67 -6.00
C SER A 857 9.37 -2.62 -5.00
N ILE A 858 8.98 -3.00 -3.79
CA ILE A 858 8.55 -2.05 -2.76
C ILE A 858 9.72 -1.17 -2.30
N TYR A 859 10.84 -1.74 -1.83
CA TYR A 859 11.95 -0.88 -1.42
C TYR A 859 12.73 -0.29 -2.62
N GLY A 860 12.55 -0.85 -3.82
CA GLY A 860 13.24 -0.47 -5.05
C GLY A 860 12.53 0.59 -5.88
N GLY A 861 11.21 0.70 -5.79
CA GLY A 861 10.40 1.56 -6.66
C GLY A 861 9.18 2.19 -6.00
N ASN A 862 9.03 2.13 -4.68
CA ASN A 862 7.90 2.79 -4.01
C ASN A 862 8.13 4.29 -3.80
N LEU A 863 7.27 5.09 -4.44
CA LEU A 863 7.24 6.54 -4.30
C LEU A 863 7.09 6.96 -2.82
N PRO A 864 7.64 8.12 -2.42
CA PRO A 864 8.12 9.21 -3.28
C PRO A 864 9.57 9.10 -3.78
N THR A 865 10.47 8.41 -3.08
CA THR A 865 11.90 8.38 -3.43
C THR A 865 12.38 6.98 -3.80
N THR A 866 13.38 6.92 -4.69
CA THR A 866 13.94 5.69 -5.26
C THR A 866 15.43 5.54 -4.93
N PRO A 867 15.92 4.32 -4.64
CA PRO A 867 17.30 4.05 -4.20
C PRO A 867 18.32 3.90 -5.33
N TRP A 868 17.87 3.81 -6.59
CA TRP A 868 18.74 3.60 -7.75
C TRP A 868 19.51 4.88 -8.06
N ALA A 869 20.80 4.94 -7.72
CA ALA A 869 21.61 6.13 -7.90
C ALA A 869 22.34 6.17 -9.25
N VAL A 870 22.94 7.32 -9.55
CA VAL A 870 23.82 7.51 -10.71
C VAL A 870 25.24 7.84 -10.24
N ASN A 871 26.22 7.43 -11.05
CA ASN A 871 27.62 7.76 -10.84
C ASN A 871 27.95 9.18 -11.31
N ALA A 872 29.23 9.59 -11.22
CA ALA A 872 29.69 10.92 -11.62
C ALA A 872 29.51 11.22 -13.12
N GLU A 873 29.42 10.21 -13.98
CA GLU A 873 29.14 10.38 -15.42
C GLU A 873 27.63 10.37 -15.74
N GLY A 874 26.75 10.34 -14.72
CA GLY A 874 25.29 10.29 -14.90
C GLY A 874 24.76 8.92 -15.31
N ARG A 875 25.54 7.85 -15.18
CA ARG A 875 25.13 6.47 -15.50
C ARG A 875 24.70 5.72 -14.26
N GLY A 876 23.66 4.91 -14.37
CA GLY A 876 23.17 4.08 -13.28
C GLY A 876 22.12 3.07 -13.75
N PRO A 877 21.61 2.23 -12.83
CA PRO A 877 20.63 1.22 -13.16
C PRO A 877 19.34 1.87 -13.66
N THR A 878 18.79 1.37 -14.78
CA THR A 878 17.39 1.62 -15.14
C THR A 878 16.54 0.48 -14.60
N TRP A 879 15.35 0.79 -14.09
CA TRP A 879 14.53 -0.15 -13.33
C TRP A 879 13.07 -0.05 -13.75
N SER A 880 12.39 -1.19 -13.87
CA SER A 880 10.96 -1.26 -14.12
C SER A 880 10.35 -2.51 -13.47
N ASN A 881 9.14 -2.35 -12.93
CA ASN A 881 8.30 -3.44 -12.45
C ASN A 881 7.07 -3.52 -13.35
N SER A 882 6.86 -4.69 -13.96
CA SER A 882 5.65 -4.98 -14.73
C SER A 882 4.58 -5.57 -13.82
N LEU A 883 4.52 -6.90 -13.67
CA LEU A 883 3.61 -7.58 -12.75
C LEU A 883 4.36 -8.56 -11.84
N PHE A 884 3.59 -9.37 -11.09
CA PHE A 884 4.20 -10.39 -10.21
C PHE A 884 4.54 -11.64 -11.01
N GLU A 885 3.65 -12.04 -11.93
CA GLU A 885 3.66 -13.28 -12.68
C GLU A 885 4.58 -13.29 -13.90
N ASP A 886 4.94 -12.14 -14.47
CA ASP A 886 5.53 -12.04 -15.83
C ASP A 886 6.98 -11.50 -15.87
N ASN A 887 7.62 -11.36 -14.71
CA ASN A 887 8.90 -10.64 -14.63
C ASN A 887 10.02 -11.28 -15.48
N ALA A 888 10.01 -12.60 -15.65
CA ALA A 888 10.98 -13.28 -16.48
C ALA A 888 10.81 -12.89 -17.94
N GLU A 889 9.58 -12.98 -18.44
CA GLU A 889 9.18 -12.64 -19.80
C GLU A 889 9.40 -11.16 -20.10
N PHE A 890 9.15 -10.31 -19.11
CA PHE A 890 9.42 -8.88 -19.19
C PHE A 890 10.92 -8.60 -19.38
N GLY A 891 11.78 -9.24 -18.58
CA GLY A 891 13.23 -9.19 -18.75
C GLY A 891 13.71 -9.79 -20.09
N LEU A 892 13.09 -10.87 -20.56
CA LEU A 892 13.35 -11.42 -21.89
C LEU A 892 13.01 -10.39 -22.98
N GLY A 893 11.89 -9.68 -22.88
CA GLY A 893 11.54 -8.59 -23.80
C GLY A 893 12.61 -7.51 -23.88
N MET A 894 13.18 -7.11 -22.73
CA MET A 894 14.30 -6.17 -22.68
C MET A 894 15.53 -6.73 -23.41
N ARG A 895 15.87 -8.02 -23.19
CA ARG A 895 16.99 -8.70 -23.86
C ARG A 895 16.80 -8.79 -25.37
N LEU A 896 15.60 -9.16 -25.83
CA LEU A 896 15.28 -9.25 -27.26
C LEU A 896 15.45 -7.89 -27.96
N THR A 897 15.04 -6.81 -27.30
CA THR A 897 15.21 -5.45 -27.82
C THR A 897 16.68 -5.10 -28.00
N LEU A 898 17.51 -5.35 -26.98
CA LEU A 898 18.94 -5.09 -27.03
C LEU A 898 19.66 -5.93 -28.09
N ASP A 899 19.33 -7.21 -28.22
CA ASP A 899 19.89 -8.09 -29.25
C ASP A 899 19.61 -7.55 -30.66
N LYS A 900 18.36 -7.14 -30.90
CA LYS A 900 17.95 -6.66 -32.23
C LYS A 900 18.51 -5.29 -32.55
N GLN A 901 18.51 -4.37 -31.58
CA GLN A 901 19.13 -3.06 -31.74
C GLN A 901 20.64 -3.18 -31.99
N GLN A 902 21.31 -4.07 -31.25
CA GLN A 902 22.75 -4.30 -31.43
C GLN A 902 23.03 -4.89 -32.81
N GLN A 903 22.24 -5.88 -33.25
CA GLN A 903 22.34 -6.42 -34.60
C GLN A 903 22.22 -5.30 -35.65
N TYR A 904 21.18 -4.46 -35.55
CA TYR A 904 20.95 -3.39 -36.53
C TYR A 904 22.08 -2.34 -36.52
N ALA A 905 22.55 -1.94 -35.34
CA ALA A 905 23.70 -1.03 -35.22
C ALA A 905 24.97 -1.62 -35.88
N ARG A 906 25.22 -2.93 -35.71
CA ARG A 906 26.35 -3.62 -36.35
C ARG A 906 26.20 -3.76 -37.87
N GLU A 907 24.98 -3.84 -38.40
CA GLU A 907 24.70 -3.84 -39.84
C GLU A 907 24.88 -2.45 -40.48
N LEU A 908 24.53 -1.40 -39.74
CA LEU A 908 24.66 -0.01 -40.19
C LEU A 908 26.10 0.50 -40.14
N LEU A 909 26.85 0.16 -39.09
CA LEU A 909 28.17 0.73 -38.82
C LEU A 909 29.16 0.61 -40.01
N PRO A 910 29.31 -0.56 -40.69
CA PRO A 910 30.18 -0.69 -41.86
C PRO A 910 29.80 0.23 -43.04
N GLN A 911 28.51 0.56 -43.19
CA GLN A 911 28.02 1.41 -44.29
C GLN A 911 28.54 2.86 -44.17
N PHE A 912 28.97 3.26 -42.97
CA PHE A 912 29.51 4.59 -42.71
C PHE A 912 31.03 4.59 -42.49
N ALA A 913 31.73 3.50 -42.82
CA ALA A 913 33.18 3.39 -42.62
C ALA A 913 33.99 4.53 -43.28
N ALA A 914 33.56 5.00 -44.46
CA ALA A 914 34.20 6.15 -45.12
C ALA A 914 34.05 7.47 -44.33
N GLN A 915 32.97 7.62 -43.58
CA GLN A 915 32.71 8.80 -42.75
C GLN A 915 33.36 8.68 -41.36
N VAL A 916 33.25 7.51 -40.73
CA VAL A 916 33.64 7.30 -39.33
C VAL A 916 35.01 6.66 -39.18
N GLY A 917 35.65 6.22 -40.27
CA GLY A 917 36.97 5.57 -40.31
C GLY A 917 36.90 4.05 -40.16
N GLU A 918 37.54 3.31 -41.08
CA GLU A 918 37.56 1.84 -41.11
C GLU A 918 38.13 1.23 -39.82
N GLN A 919 39.20 1.80 -39.28
CA GLN A 919 39.80 1.33 -38.01
C GLN A 919 38.80 1.42 -36.85
N LEU A 920 38.05 2.51 -36.74
CA LEU A 920 37.07 2.68 -35.66
C LEU A 920 35.92 1.69 -35.78
N VAL A 921 35.48 1.39 -37.01
CA VAL A 921 34.48 0.35 -37.28
C VAL A 921 34.97 -1.01 -36.78
N ASP A 922 36.18 -1.41 -37.20
CA ASP A 922 36.75 -2.71 -36.81
C ASP A 922 36.93 -2.83 -35.29
N GLU A 923 37.50 -1.80 -34.65
CA GLU A 923 37.70 -1.74 -33.21
C GLU A 923 36.40 -1.83 -32.41
N ILE A 924 35.31 -1.21 -32.90
CA ILE A 924 34.00 -1.28 -32.24
C ILE A 924 33.37 -2.67 -32.40
N LEU A 925 33.46 -3.27 -33.59
CA LEU A 925 32.81 -4.54 -33.90
C LEU A 925 33.49 -5.72 -33.18
N ASN A 926 34.81 -5.65 -32.99
CA ASN A 926 35.63 -6.72 -32.43
C ASN A 926 36.10 -6.46 -30.99
N ALA A 927 35.58 -5.42 -30.33
CA ALA A 927 35.91 -5.11 -28.94
C ALA A 927 35.54 -6.25 -27.98
N ASP A 928 36.50 -6.68 -27.15
CA ASP A 928 36.20 -7.40 -25.92
C ASP A 928 35.43 -6.46 -24.97
N GLN A 929 34.46 -7.00 -24.25
CA GLN A 929 33.63 -6.31 -23.26
C GLN A 929 33.34 -7.24 -22.07
N SER A 930 34.27 -8.15 -21.76
CA SER A 930 34.18 -9.10 -20.67
C SER A 930 34.50 -8.49 -19.30
N ASP A 931 35.30 -7.43 -19.26
CA ASP A 931 35.63 -6.68 -18.04
C ASP A 931 35.32 -5.18 -18.14
N GLU A 932 35.45 -4.48 -17.01
CA GLU A 932 35.10 -3.06 -16.89
C GLU A 932 36.04 -2.14 -17.67
N MET A 933 37.32 -2.49 -17.77
CA MET A 933 38.31 -1.69 -18.49
C MET A 933 38.00 -1.68 -20.00
N ASP A 934 37.68 -2.83 -20.57
CA ASP A 934 37.39 -2.91 -22.00
C ASP A 934 36.01 -2.33 -22.35
N ILE A 935 35.04 -2.40 -21.43
CA ILE A 935 33.76 -1.66 -21.55
C ILE A 935 34.01 -0.15 -21.60
N ARG A 936 34.94 0.39 -20.79
CA ARG A 936 35.31 1.82 -20.83
C ARG A 936 35.95 2.21 -22.16
N LYS A 937 36.91 1.42 -22.67
CA LYS A 937 37.48 1.64 -24.01
C LYS A 937 36.40 1.61 -25.09
N GLN A 938 35.45 0.69 -25.00
CA GLN A 938 34.33 0.63 -25.94
C GLN A 938 33.45 1.89 -25.86
N ARG A 939 33.22 2.44 -24.67
CA ARG A 939 32.50 3.72 -24.50
C ARG A 939 33.24 4.88 -25.17
N GLU A 940 34.56 4.93 -25.08
CA GLU A 940 35.37 5.95 -25.77
C GLU A 940 35.23 5.84 -27.30
N ARG A 941 35.30 4.61 -27.84
CA ARG A 941 35.08 4.36 -29.27
C ARG A 941 33.68 4.77 -29.71
N VAL A 942 32.65 4.43 -28.93
CA VAL A 942 31.25 4.81 -29.22
C VAL A 942 31.04 6.32 -29.11
N ALA A 943 31.69 7.00 -28.16
CA ALA A 943 31.65 8.46 -28.08
C ALA A 943 32.26 9.11 -29.33
N LEU A 944 33.41 8.60 -29.80
CA LEU A 944 34.03 9.05 -31.05
C LEU A 944 33.14 8.76 -32.27
N LEU A 945 32.48 7.60 -32.32
CA LEU A 945 31.51 7.26 -33.36
C LEU A 945 30.36 8.29 -33.40
N LYS A 946 29.76 8.59 -32.24
CA LYS A 946 28.69 9.58 -32.13
C LYS A 946 29.14 10.95 -32.61
N GLN A 947 30.33 11.39 -32.19
CA GLN A 947 30.91 12.66 -32.64
C GLN A 947 31.06 12.73 -34.17
N ARG A 948 31.56 11.66 -34.81
CA ARG A 948 31.74 11.62 -36.28
C ARG A 948 30.43 11.54 -37.07
N LEU A 949 29.35 11.05 -36.45
CA LEU A 949 28.03 10.94 -37.07
C LEU A 949 27.11 12.15 -36.81
N GLN A 950 27.45 13.03 -35.85
CA GLN A 950 26.55 14.07 -35.35
C GLN A 950 26.08 15.07 -36.43
N GLU A 951 26.92 15.33 -37.43
CA GLU A 951 26.60 16.24 -38.56
C GLU A 951 25.97 15.52 -39.76
N SER A 952 25.77 14.20 -39.69
CA SER A 952 25.21 13.43 -40.79
C SER A 952 23.70 13.65 -40.93
N THR A 953 23.26 14.06 -42.12
CA THR A 953 21.84 14.20 -42.45
C THR A 953 21.22 12.90 -42.98
N HIS A 954 22.05 11.91 -43.31
CA HIS A 954 21.61 10.63 -43.87
C HIS A 954 20.69 9.90 -42.88
N PRO A 955 19.47 9.48 -43.25
CA PRO A 955 18.52 8.85 -42.32
C PRO A 955 19.12 7.66 -41.57
N ARG A 956 19.81 6.74 -42.26
CA ARG A 956 20.50 5.61 -41.62
C ARG A 956 21.65 6.00 -40.67
N ALA A 957 22.27 7.16 -40.86
CA ALA A 957 23.29 7.63 -39.92
C ALA A 957 22.63 8.13 -38.63
N ARG A 958 21.44 8.75 -38.74
CA ARG A 958 20.60 9.13 -37.59
C ARG A 958 20.09 7.90 -36.85
N ASP A 959 19.70 6.85 -37.57
CA ASP A 959 19.34 5.56 -36.96
C ASP A 959 20.53 4.95 -36.19
N LEU A 960 21.72 4.91 -36.81
CA LEU A 960 22.94 4.44 -36.14
C LEU A 960 23.30 5.30 -34.93
N LEU A 961 23.15 6.62 -35.02
CA LEU A 961 23.39 7.55 -33.92
C LEU A 961 22.45 7.29 -32.74
N ALA A 962 21.16 7.05 -33.02
CA ALA A 962 20.15 6.73 -32.01
C ALA A 962 20.42 5.38 -31.32
N LEU A 963 21.08 4.44 -32.00
CA LEU A 963 21.37 3.09 -31.50
C LEU A 963 22.82 2.93 -30.98
N ALA A 964 23.70 3.92 -31.16
CA ALA A 964 25.13 3.76 -30.90
C ALA A 964 25.44 3.28 -29.47
N ASP A 965 24.63 3.65 -28.49
CA ASP A 965 24.82 3.23 -27.09
C ASP A 965 24.67 1.72 -26.85
N VAL A 966 23.93 0.99 -27.70
CA VAL A 966 23.77 -0.47 -27.55
C VAL A 966 24.99 -1.26 -28.03
N LEU A 967 25.95 -0.60 -28.70
CA LEU A 967 27.26 -1.19 -29.02
C LEU A 967 28.13 -1.37 -27.76
N VAL A 968 27.79 -0.67 -26.67
CA VAL A 968 28.33 -0.91 -25.33
C VAL A 968 27.42 -1.91 -24.60
N ARG A 969 27.96 -3.04 -24.17
CA ARG A 969 27.25 -4.15 -23.53
C ARG A 969 26.37 -3.65 -22.37
N LYS A 970 25.09 -4.01 -22.40
CA LYS A 970 24.14 -3.82 -21.29
C LYS A 970 23.93 -5.14 -20.55
N SER A 971 23.66 -5.06 -19.25
CA SER A 971 23.39 -6.21 -18.39
C SER A 971 21.91 -6.24 -18.04
N VAL A 972 21.17 -7.20 -18.59
CA VAL A 972 19.76 -7.41 -18.20
C VAL A 972 19.73 -8.21 -16.91
N TRP A 973 19.08 -7.66 -15.89
CA TRP A 973 18.88 -8.29 -14.58
C TRP A 973 17.40 -8.48 -14.32
N ILE A 974 17.01 -9.70 -13.97
CA ILE A 974 15.65 -10.10 -13.64
C ILE A 974 15.64 -10.39 -12.14
N ILE A 975 15.13 -9.45 -11.36
CA ILE A 975 15.20 -9.46 -9.90
C ILE A 975 13.85 -9.89 -9.33
N GLY A 976 13.82 -10.83 -8.41
CA GLY A 976 12.57 -11.19 -7.73
C GLY A 976 12.75 -12.05 -6.49
N GLY A 977 11.68 -12.15 -5.69
CA GLY A 977 11.65 -13.01 -4.52
C GLY A 977 11.36 -14.47 -4.86
N ASP A 978 11.43 -15.33 -3.85
CA ASP A 978 11.13 -16.75 -3.95
C ASP A 978 9.68 -17.03 -4.41
N GLY A 979 8.68 -16.33 -3.87
CA GLY A 979 7.28 -16.51 -4.31
C GLY A 979 7.04 -16.22 -5.80
N TRP A 980 7.84 -15.33 -6.42
CA TRP A 980 7.82 -15.18 -7.89
C TRP A 980 8.49 -16.37 -8.57
N ALA A 981 9.72 -16.68 -8.16
CA ALA A 981 10.57 -17.63 -8.87
C ALA A 981 10.10 -19.08 -8.76
N TYR A 982 9.50 -19.47 -7.62
CA TYR A 982 9.12 -20.86 -7.33
C TYR A 982 7.62 -21.13 -7.57
N ASP A 983 6.78 -20.10 -7.52
CA ASP A 983 5.33 -20.24 -7.62
C ASP A 983 4.79 -19.54 -8.88
N ILE A 984 4.35 -18.28 -8.75
CA ILE A 984 3.50 -17.64 -9.75
C ILE A 984 4.20 -17.36 -11.09
N GLY A 985 5.50 -17.06 -11.07
CA GLY A 985 6.30 -16.77 -12.26
C GLY A 985 7.17 -17.93 -12.73
N TYR A 986 7.08 -19.10 -12.10
CA TYR A 986 7.98 -20.22 -12.39
C TYR A 986 7.88 -20.70 -13.86
N GLY A 987 6.67 -20.74 -14.42
CA GLY A 987 6.48 -21.14 -15.83
C GLY A 987 7.17 -20.19 -16.82
N GLY A 988 7.14 -18.88 -16.54
CA GLY A 988 7.87 -17.87 -17.29
C GLY A 988 9.38 -17.97 -17.11
N LEU A 989 9.82 -18.16 -15.86
CA LEU A 989 11.22 -18.34 -15.50
C LEU A 989 11.87 -19.54 -16.22
N ASP A 990 11.21 -20.70 -16.19
CA ASP A 990 11.64 -21.91 -16.90
C ASP A 990 11.80 -21.64 -18.40
N HIS A 991 10.80 -21.01 -19.02
CA HIS A 991 10.83 -20.70 -20.45
C HIS A 991 12.01 -19.79 -20.80
N VAL A 992 12.23 -18.72 -20.02
CA VAL A 992 13.30 -17.76 -20.27
C VAL A 992 14.68 -18.39 -20.13
N LEU A 993 14.89 -19.19 -19.08
CA LEU A 993 16.13 -19.96 -18.90
C LEU A 993 16.38 -20.92 -20.07
N ALA A 994 15.34 -21.60 -20.56
CA ALA A 994 15.44 -22.53 -21.68
C ALA A 994 15.82 -21.86 -23.01
N THR A 995 15.64 -20.54 -23.15
CA THR A 995 16.05 -19.81 -24.38
C THR A 995 17.57 -19.71 -24.55
N GLY A 996 18.35 -19.84 -23.47
CA GLY A 996 19.81 -19.66 -23.49
C GLY A 996 20.28 -18.22 -23.78
N ARG A 997 19.39 -17.22 -23.72
CA ARG A 997 19.72 -15.80 -23.91
C ARG A 997 20.53 -15.24 -22.73
N ASP A 998 21.36 -14.22 -22.98
CA ASP A 998 22.20 -13.56 -21.96
C ASP A 998 21.37 -12.66 -21.02
N VAL A 999 20.76 -13.26 -20.01
CA VAL A 999 20.05 -12.60 -18.90
C VAL A 999 20.62 -13.08 -17.56
N ASN A 1000 20.57 -12.22 -16.54
CA ASN A 1000 20.98 -12.54 -15.18
C ASN A 1000 19.73 -12.58 -14.30
N ILE A 1001 19.52 -13.65 -13.55
CA ILE A 1001 18.37 -13.78 -12.64
C ILE A 1001 18.90 -13.74 -11.20
N LEU A 1002 18.28 -12.90 -10.37
CA LEU A 1002 18.68 -12.66 -8.97
C LEU A 1002 17.50 -12.79 -8.01
#